data_AF-A0A9X4JV87-F1
#
_entry.id   AF-A0A9X4JV87-F1
#
_cell.length_a   1.000
_cell.length_b   1.000
_cell.length_c   1.000
_cell.angle_alpha   90.00
_cell.angle_beta   90.00
_cell.angle_gamma   90.00
#
_symmetry.space_group_name_H-M   'P 1'
#
loop_
_entity.id
_entity.type
_entity.pdbx_description
1 polymer ?
#
loop_
_entity_poly.entity_id
_entity_poly.type
_entity_poly.pdbx_seq_one_letter_code
_entity_poly.pdbx_strand_id
1 'polypeptide(L)'
;MKLLVRLFITFGMIFFIASANPAFAGQEWQLYNEAESLEKAGNLTEAMKIWEPLIDSMAAIGEDEAAGFCAQKLGRAYDKLGRYGDAVKYYGIEAAFWNKLPGHAEWTLYDSKRAEEIRPELCVYAQKPAAGSPSNLAKCEPAQGTLLGAAVAGDPAIGRDHLDRISEVYGRNYAAVLIYVNDWNGYPDDDLLKSAKEEGLALQVAWEPSMGLAAVEDNDYLHAFAAKLNDYGLPVFLRFAAEMNGDWTPWTGNPTQYIEKFRLVAGVMRQEAPNVAMVWSPGYYPDEKVDAYYPGDQWVDWVGINAYTDYFFNGSPDSPAETATMNYQGRNANPLHKFKAIYERYSSRKPIMISETGVAWANRYPFIDVSDWGAANLNRLYSYLPLLYPRVKAVYYFNYDISNKGPEFPCFSHYLISGNEKMLRAYRQATASPWYLDDWRQQASVCYQALDKVLPEGAEELVTYASTGNGVSRVEYYFNGNLIGSAAAAPWALHYNFSQAGPGTLEVRVYDQSGNLGVSSSLVAGTNGGGTIVSSGGGRVAPEPSLIRVQLDGNYLNVNAVESDDRVLVPMRVILEALGAQVDWEDSTQTVVARKGSDFLRLQIDNPVPTLNGRSLRKLDVPARLIDDHAMVPVRFVSENFGAKVNWDENARTVIIRSNQ
;
A
#
# COMPACT_ATOMS: atom_id res chain seq x y z
N MET A 1 -21.09 25.01 -5.24
CA MET A 1 -21.37 26.10 -4.27
C MET A 1 -20.03 26.56 -3.73
N LYS A 2 -19.70 27.83 -3.97
CA LYS A 2 -18.39 28.45 -3.74
C LYS A 2 -18.13 28.65 -2.25
N LEU A 3 -17.24 27.87 -1.63
CA LEU A 3 -16.51 28.25 -0.39
C LEU A 3 -15.51 27.13 -0.02
N LEU A 4 -14.34 27.07 -0.68
CA LEU A 4 -13.11 26.37 -0.21
C LEU A 4 -11.93 26.60 -1.19
N VAL A 5 -11.86 27.80 -1.77
CA VAL A 5 -10.70 28.24 -2.57
C VAL A 5 -10.18 29.51 -1.93
N ARG A 6 -9.30 29.33 -0.94
CA ARG A 6 -8.32 30.33 -0.46
C ARG A 6 -7.54 29.71 0.70
N LEU A 7 -6.53 28.93 0.38
CA LEU A 7 -5.38 28.78 1.26
C LEU A 7 -4.16 28.40 0.42
N PHE A 8 -3.62 29.33 -0.37
CA PHE A 8 -2.24 29.21 -0.86
C PHE A 8 -1.63 30.59 -1.12
N ILE A 9 -0.34 30.65 -0.78
CA ILE A 9 0.62 31.75 -0.88
C ILE A 9 0.46 32.81 0.21
N THR A 10 1.03 32.53 1.37
CA THR A 10 1.65 33.57 2.19
C THR A 10 3.11 33.20 2.38
N PHE A 11 4.01 33.97 1.75
CA PHE A 11 5.42 34.00 2.12
C PHE A 11 5.48 34.45 3.58
N GLY A 12 5.74 33.53 4.50
CA GLY A 12 6.01 33.86 5.90
C GLY A 12 7.38 34.53 6.00
N MET A 13 7.42 35.86 5.95
CA MET A 13 8.50 36.59 6.63
C MET A 13 8.24 36.42 8.13
N ILE A 14 8.83 35.39 8.74
CA ILE A 14 8.76 35.19 10.19
C ILE A 14 9.89 36.00 10.82
N PHE A 15 9.52 37.05 11.54
CA PHE A 15 10.39 37.71 12.51
C PHE A 15 10.44 36.83 13.77
N PHE A 16 11.57 36.17 14.04
CA PHE A 16 11.79 35.48 15.30
C PHE A 16 12.38 36.42 16.35
N ILE A 17 11.71 36.48 17.51
CA ILE A 17 12.28 37.00 18.75
C ILE A 17 13.11 35.87 19.35
N ALA A 18 14.43 36.02 19.29
CA ALA A 18 15.37 35.11 19.94
C ALA A 18 15.17 35.12 21.45
N SER A 19 14.98 33.96 22.06
CA SER A 19 15.12 33.80 23.51
C SER A 19 16.07 32.66 23.87
N ALA A 20 17.24 33.09 24.32
CA ALA A 20 18.11 32.51 25.35
C ALA A 20 18.99 31.27 25.05
N ASN A 21 19.99 31.46 24.17
CA ASN A 21 21.41 31.22 24.49
C ASN A 21 22.33 32.00 23.51
N PRO A 22 22.84 33.20 23.87
CA PRO A 22 23.30 34.19 22.88
C PRO A 22 24.71 33.97 22.29
N ALA A 23 25.45 32.93 22.67
CA ALA A 23 26.84 32.75 22.23
C ALA A 23 27.02 31.82 21.02
N PHE A 24 26.09 30.87 20.79
CA PHE A 24 26.16 29.96 19.65
C PHE A 24 25.32 30.47 18.48
N ALA A 25 24.03 30.74 18.68
CA ALA A 25 23.06 31.09 17.62
C ALA A 25 23.49 32.15 16.59
N GLY A 26 24.41 33.07 16.93
CA GLY A 26 24.88 34.08 15.98
C GLY A 26 25.60 33.50 14.75
N GLN A 27 26.34 32.39 14.89
CA GLN A 27 27.14 31.83 13.79
C GLN A 27 26.31 30.95 12.86
N GLU A 28 25.44 30.09 13.39
CA GLU A 28 24.57 29.23 12.58
C GLU A 28 23.60 30.08 11.74
N TRP A 29 23.03 31.14 12.31
CA TRP A 29 22.17 32.07 11.58
C TRP A 29 22.93 32.89 10.52
N GLN A 30 24.23 33.17 10.70
CA GLN A 30 25.06 33.76 9.64
C GLN A 30 25.23 32.81 8.47
N LEU A 31 25.57 31.55 8.75
CA LEU A 31 25.71 30.49 7.73
C LEU A 31 24.37 30.24 7.01
N TYR A 32 23.25 30.23 7.74
CA TYR A 32 21.92 30.11 7.14
C TYR A 32 21.65 31.23 6.11
N ASN A 33 21.92 32.47 6.49
CA ASN A 33 21.73 33.63 5.61
C ASN A 33 22.71 33.64 4.43
N GLU A 34 23.93 33.16 4.62
CA GLU A 34 24.91 32.96 3.55
C GLU A 34 24.40 31.93 2.53
N ALA A 35 23.90 30.78 2.99
CA ALA A 35 23.34 29.75 2.13
C ALA A 35 22.10 30.26 1.36
N GLU A 36 21.21 31.02 2.01
CA GLU A 36 20.08 31.69 1.38
C GLU A 36 20.53 32.68 0.28
N SER A 37 21.61 33.42 0.51
CA SER A 37 22.18 34.34 -0.47
C SER A 37 22.76 33.59 -1.66
N LEU A 38 23.47 32.49 -1.42
CA LEU A 38 24.02 31.62 -2.45
C LEU A 38 22.93 30.99 -3.31
N GLU A 39 21.84 30.49 -2.70
CA GLU A 39 20.68 29.98 -3.43
C GLU A 39 20.07 31.06 -4.34
N LYS A 40 19.83 32.27 -3.81
CA LYS A 40 19.29 33.41 -4.57
C LYS A 40 20.21 33.85 -5.72
N ALA A 41 21.52 33.69 -5.55
CA ALA A 41 22.51 33.94 -6.58
C ALA A 41 22.63 32.79 -7.61
N GLY A 42 21.86 31.71 -7.46
CA GLY A 42 21.91 30.53 -8.32
C GLY A 42 23.08 29.59 -8.04
N ASN A 43 23.83 29.81 -6.96
CA ASN A 43 24.98 28.99 -6.55
C ASN A 43 24.55 27.86 -5.62
N LEU A 44 23.66 26.99 -6.13
CA LEU A 44 23.00 25.95 -5.34
C LEU A 44 23.99 24.97 -4.71
N THR A 45 25.04 24.57 -5.43
CA THR A 45 26.05 23.62 -4.92
C THR A 45 26.78 24.16 -3.69
N GLU A 46 27.13 25.45 -3.65
CA GLU A 46 27.76 26.04 -2.47
C GLU A 46 26.77 26.21 -1.32
N ALA A 47 25.51 26.58 -1.60
CA ALA A 47 24.46 26.64 -0.58
C ALA A 47 24.25 25.27 0.11
N MET A 48 24.24 24.19 -0.67
CA MET A 48 24.07 22.82 -0.16
C MET A 48 25.20 22.40 0.79
N LYS A 49 26.45 22.79 0.52
CA LYS A 49 27.58 22.50 1.43
C LYS A 49 27.43 23.18 2.79
N ILE A 50 26.68 24.28 2.85
CA ILE A 50 26.39 24.98 4.10
C ILE A 50 25.19 24.33 4.80
N TRP A 51 24.08 24.10 4.10
CA TRP A 51 22.87 23.52 4.72
C TRP A 51 23.10 22.14 5.34
N GLU A 52 23.91 21.27 4.73
CA GLU A 52 24.10 19.88 5.17
C GLU A 52 24.63 19.78 6.61
N PRO A 53 25.77 20.38 6.98
CA PRO A 53 26.21 20.41 8.37
C PRO A 53 25.33 21.30 9.26
N LEU A 54 24.61 22.27 8.69
CA LEU A 54 23.79 23.23 9.44
C LEU A 54 22.55 22.58 10.05
N ILE A 55 22.04 21.48 9.48
CA ILE A 55 20.93 20.70 10.07
C ILE A 55 21.28 20.29 11.51
N ASP A 56 22.41 19.63 11.69
CA ASP A 56 22.81 19.10 13.00
C ASP A 56 23.15 20.24 13.98
N SER A 57 23.81 21.31 13.52
CA SER A 57 24.14 22.43 14.40
C SER A 57 22.92 23.25 14.82
N MET A 58 21.94 23.47 13.92
CA MET A 58 20.68 24.12 14.26
C MET A 58 19.87 23.28 15.26
N ALA A 59 19.75 21.97 15.01
CA ALA A 59 19.08 21.07 15.96
C ALA A 59 19.77 21.06 17.33
N ALA A 60 21.12 21.10 17.37
CA ALA A 60 21.89 21.11 18.61
C ALA A 60 21.65 22.36 19.47
N ILE A 61 21.29 23.50 18.88
CA ILE A 61 20.94 24.74 19.59
C ILE A 61 19.43 24.88 19.86
N GLY A 62 18.63 23.85 19.53
CA GLY A 62 17.18 23.84 19.74
C GLY A 62 16.36 24.50 18.63
N GLU A 63 16.99 24.85 17.51
CA GLU A 63 16.34 25.46 16.34
C GLU A 63 15.85 24.38 15.36
N ASP A 64 14.97 23.49 15.83
CA ASP A 64 14.43 22.35 15.05
C ASP A 64 13.72 22.81 13.77
N GLU A 65 13.06 23.97 13.78
CA GLU A 65 12.40 24.54 12.59
C GLU A 65 13.42 24.95 11.52
N ALA A 66 14.51 25.64 11.92
CA ALA A 66 15.58 26.01 11.00
C ALA A 66 16.33 24.78 10.45
N ALA A 67 16.52 23.75 11.29
CA ALA A 67 17.07 22.47 10.86
C ALA A 67 16.17 21.78 9.81
N GLY A 68 14.84 21.77 10.06
CA GLY A 68 13.85 21.28 9.10
C GLY A 68 13.89 22.03 7.78
N PHE A 69 14.01 23.37 7.79
CA PHE A 69 14.16 24.15 6.56
C PHE A 69 15.47 23.86 5.82
N CYS A 70 16.59 23.65 6.52
CA CYS A 70 17.84 23.24 5.87
C CYS A 70 17.67 21.87 5.15
N ALA A 71 17.01 20.91 5.80
CA ALA A 71 16.69 19.63 5.20
C ALA A 71 15.77 19.77 3.97
N GLN A 72 14.74 20.61 4.06
CA GLN A 72 13.85 20.93 2.94
C GLN A 72 14.61 21.46 1.72
N LYS A 73 15.50 22.43 1.95
CA LYS A 73 16.32 23.03 0.89
C LYS A 73 17.17 21.98 0.20
N LEU A 74 17.81 21.09 0.97
CA LEU A 74 18.62 19.99 0.43
C LEU A 74 17.77 18.98 -0.34
N GLY A 75 16.63 18.53 0.21
CA GLY A 75 15.72 17.60 -0.46
C GLY A 75 15.29 18.11 -1.82
N ARG A 76 14.82 19.36 -1.87
CA ARG A 76 14.41 20.03 -3.13
C ARG A 76 15.58 20.27 -4.08
N ALA A 77 16.77 20.59 -3.57
CA ALA A 77 17.96 20.77 -4.39
C ALA A 77 18.39 19.47 -5.06
N TYR A 78 18.44 18.37 -4.30
CA TYR A 78 18.79 17.05 -4.82
C TYR A 78 17.73 16.51 -5.79
N ASP A 79 16.44 16.75 -5.54
CA ASP A 79 15.35 16.39 -6.47
C ASP A 79 15.55 17.10 -7.83
N LYS A 80 15.79 18.42 -7.82
CA LYS A 80 16.10 19.20 -9.03
C LYS A 80 17.36 18.72 -9.78
N LEU A 81 18.36 18.23 -9.05
CA LEU A 81 19.60 17.71 -9.63
C LEU A 81 19.47 16.25 -10.13
N GLY A 82 18.31 15.61 -9.96
CA GLY A 82 18.11 14.19 -10.31
C GLY A 82 18.82 13.21 -9.38
N ARG A 83 19.32 13.69 -8.23
CA ARG A 83 19.98 12.86 -7.20
C ARG A 83 18.94 12.31 -6.23
N TYR A 84 18.04 11.47 -6.74
CA TYR A 84 16.83 11.07 -6.03
C TYR A 84 17.09 10.31 -4.73
N GLY A 85 18.14 9.48 -4.64
CA GLY A 85 18.51 8.81 -3.39
C GLY A 85 18.84 9.79 -2.26
N ASP A 86 19.56 10.87 -2.59
CA ASP A 86 19.87 11.95 -1.64
C ASP A 86 18.61 12.77 -1.32
N ALA A 87 17.78 13.06 -2.32
CA ALA A 87 16.51 13.78 -2.12
C ALA A 87 15.60 13.03 -1.12
N VAL A 88 15.42 11.72 -1.30
CA VAL A 88 14.64 10.86 -0.38
C VAL A 88 15.19 10.91 1.04
N LYS A 89 16.53 10.87 1.21
CA LYS A 89 17.16 11.00 2.53
C LYS A 89 16.75 12.31 3.20
N TYR A 90 16.83 13.43 2.49
CA TYR A 90 16.57 14.75 3.08
C TYR A 90 15.07 15.04 3.28
N TYR A 91 14.18 14.53 2.41
CA TYR A 91 12.73 14.55 2.70
C TYR A 91 12.38 13.74 3.95
N GLY A 92 13.06 12.61 4.19
CA GLY A 92 12.89 11.84 5.43
C GLY A 92 13.36 12.58 6.68
N ILE A 93 14.49 13.28 6.58
CA ILE A 93 15.01 14.13 7.68
C ILE A 93 14.05 15.30 7.94
N GLU A 94 13.60 15.98 6.89
CA GLU A 94 12.63 17.07 6.96
C GLU A 94 11.34 16.63 7.67
N ALA A 95 10.73 15.53 7.22
CA ALA A 95 9.53 14.97 7.83
C ALA A 95 9.71 14.65 9.32
N ALA A 96 10.90 14.19 9.73
CA ALA A 96 11.20 13.91 11.13
C ALA A 96 11.25 15.17 12.00
N PHE A 97 11.66 16.33 11.45
CA PHE A 97 11.57 17.61 12.15
C PHE A 97 10.14 18.12 12.23
N TRP A 98 9.39 18.06 11.13
CA TRP A 98 7.98 18.48 11.10
C TRP A 98 7.10 17.70 12.06
N ASN A 99 7.36 16.41 12.24
CA ASN A 99 6.62 15.60 13.22
C ASN A 99 6.82 16.02 14.68
N LYS A 100 7.90 16.74 15.01
CA LYS A 100 8.11 17.29 16.36
C LYS A 100 7.32 18.58 16.60
N LEU A 101 6.89 19.26 15.53
CA LEU A 101 6.33 20.61 15.58
C LEU A 101 4.81 20.57 15.33
N PRO A 102 4.00 21.19 16.21
CA PRO A 102 2.55 21.23 16.00
C PRO A 102 2.21 22.01 14.72
N GLY A 103 1.19 21.57 13.99
CA GLY A 103 0.67 22.26 12.80
C GLY A 103 1.33 21.90 11.47
N HIS A 104 2.28 20.96 11.44
CA HIS A 104 3.05 20.63 10.23
C HIS A 104 2.70 19.27 9.59
N ALA A 105 1.58 18.65 9.97
CA ALA A 105 1.19 17.32 9.48
C ALA A 105 1.05 17.24 7.95
N GLU A 106 0.55 18.30 7.30
CA GLU A 106 0.46 18.34 5.83
C GLU A 106 1.83 18.37 5.15
N TRP A 107 2.84 18.99 5.79
CA TRP A 107 4.19 19.07 5.24
C TRP A 107 4.87 17.70 5.34
N THR A 108 4.81 17.06 6.53
CA THR A 108 5.25 15.67 6.70
C THR A 108 4.62 14.74 5.66
N LEU A 109 3.31 14.90 5.41
CA LEU A 109 2.58 14.09 4.45
C LEU A 109 3.10 14.31 3.02
N TYR A 110 3.30 15.56 2.62
CA TYR A 110 3.87 15.88 1.32
C TYR A 110 5.27 15.28 1.16
N ASP A 111 6.17 15.48 2.13
CA ASP A 111 7.55 15.00 2.05
C ASP A 111 7.62 13.48 1.97
N SER A 112 6.79 12.79 2.76
CA SER A 112 6.68 11.34 2.75
C SER A 112 6.21 10.81 1.39
N LYS A 113 5.20 11.46 0.80
CA LYS A 113 4.66 11.09 -0.52
C LYS A 113 5.62 11.41 -1.65
N ARG A 114 6.28 12.57 -1.60
CA ARG A 114 7.28 12.95 -2.60
C ARG A 114 8.49 12.02 -2.54
N ALA A 115 8.94 11.67 -1.33
CA ALA A 115 10.00 10.69 -1.13
C ALA A 115 9.63 9.30 -1.65
N GLU A 116 8.35 8.90 -1.60
CA GLU A 116 7.88 7.66 -2.22
C GLU A 116 7.85 7.76 -3.75
N GLU A 117 7.31 8.86 -4.31
CA GLU A 117 7.26 9.08 -5.77
C GLU A 117 8.63 9.00 -6.43
N ILE A 118 9.66 9.59 -5.82
CA ILE A 118 10.98 9.71 -6.45
C ILE A 118 11.94 8.60 -6.08
N ARG A 119 11.55 7.68 -5.19
CA ARG A 119 12.44 6.66 -4.64
C ARG A 119 13.02 5.79 -5.75
N PRO A 120 14.36 5.70 -5.87
CA PRO A 120 14.97 4.65 -6.66
C PRO A 120 14.66 3.29 -6.02
N GLU A 121 13.93 2.44 -6.72
CA GLU A 121 13.54 1.11 -6.28
C GLU A 121 13.96 0.07 -7.31
N LEU A 122 14.40 -1.09 -6.84
CA LEU A 122 14.76 -2.24 -7.66
C LEU A 122 14.45 -3.51 -6.89
N CYS A 123 13.59 -4.35 -7.46
CA CYS A 123 13.32 -5.70 -6.97
C CYS A 123 13.29 -6.67 -8.13
N VAL A 124 14.10 -7.73 -8.03
CA VAL A 124 14.20 -8.78 -9.05
C VAL A 124 13.31 -9.94 -8.61
N TYR A 125 12.53 -10.48 -9.53
CA TYR A 125 11.65 -11.61 -9.30
C TYR A 125 12.02 -12.75 -10.22
N ALA A 126 12.04 -13.98 -9.71
CA ALA A 126 12.05 -15.17 -10.54
C ALA A 126 10.61 -15.64 -10.76
N GLN A 127 10.22 -15.83 -12.02
CA GLN A 127 9.00 -16.55 -12.34
C GLN A 127 9.22 -18.05 -12.15
N LYS A 128 8.27 -18.72 -11.49
CA LYS A 128 8.32 -20.15 -11.22
C LYS A 128 6.95 -20.78 -11.45
N PRO A 129 6.86 -22.10 -11.66
CA PRO A 129 5.59 -22.81 -11.59
C PRO A 129 4.90 -22.54 -10.25
N ALA A 130 3.60 -22.27 -10.28
CA ALA A 130 2.83 -22.07 -9.05
C ALA A 130 2.87 -23.35 -8.19
N ALA A 131 3.16 -23.20 -6.91
CA ALA A 131 3.24 -24.31 -5.97
C ALA A 131 2.61 -23.95 -4.62
N GLY A 132 1.91 -24.91 -4.01
CA GLY A 132 1.22 -24.76 -2.74
C GLY A 132 -0.15 -24.09 -2.87
N SER A 133 -1.08 -24.53 -2.02
CA SER A 133 -2.36 -23.85 -1.77
C SER A 133 -2.39 -23.42 -0.31
N PRO A 134 -2.74 -22.15 0.00
CA PRO A 134 -3.00 -21.75 1.37
C PRO A 134 -4.05 -22.67 1.98
N SER A 135 -3.87 -23.08 3.24
CA SER A 135 -4.82 -23.98 3.91
C SER A 135 -6.13 -23.28 4.30
N ASN A 136 -6.12 -21.94 4.37
CA ASN A 136 -7.25 -21.11 4.81
C ASN A 136 -7.53 -20.03 3.76
N LEU A 137 -8.29 -20.38 2.72
CA LEU A 137 -8.77 -19.41 1.72
C LEU A 137 -10.07 -18.76 2.20
N ALA A 138 -10.22 -17.46 1.92
CA ALA A 138 -11.50 -16.78 2.11
C ALA A 138 -12.52 -17.23 1.06
N LYS A 139 -13.79 -16.87 1.28
CA LYS A 139 -14.87 -17.19 0.35
C LYS A 139 -14.56 -16.65 -1.05
N CYS A 140 -14.64 -17.51 -2.07
CA CYS A 140 -14.37 -17.17 -3.48
C CYS A 140 -12.91 -16.74 -3.77
N GLU A 141 -11.96 -17.03 -2.89
CA GLU A 141 -10.53 -16.70 -3.08
C GLU A 141 -9.82 -17.75 -3.95
N PRO A 142 -9.20 -17.37 -5.09
CA PRO A 142 -8.28 -18.25 -5.78
C PRO A 142 -7.00 -18.44 -4.96
N ALA A 143 -6.50 -19.67 -4.86
CA ALA A 143 -5.23 -19.96 -4.19
C ALA A 143 -4.07 -19.22 -4.87
N GLN A 144 -4.08 -19.19 -6.21
CA GLN A 144 -3.02 -18.63 -7.06
C GLN A 144 -3.64 -17.78 -8.17
N GLY A 145 -3.01 -16.64 -8.46
CA GLY A 145 -3.50 -15.70 -9.47
C GLY A 145 -4.44 -14.62 -8.93
N THR A 146 -4.90 -13.79 -9.87
CA THR A 146 -5.82 -12.67 -9.64
C THR A 146 -6.98 -12.75 -10.62
N LEU A 147 -8.22 -12.75 -10.12
CA LEU A 147 -9.42 -12.65 -10.95
C LEU A 147 -9.39 -11.33 -11.74
N LEU A 148 -9.40 -11.41 -13.08
CA LEU A 148 -9.48 -10.24 -13.94
C LEU A 148 -10.94 -9.90 -14.22
N GLY A 149 -11.32 -8.64 -14.01
CA GLY A 149 -12.66 -8.15 -14.32
C GLY A 149 -12.70 -6.67 -14.69
N ALA A 150 -13.87 -6.22 -15.10
CA ALA A 150 -14.16 -4.80 -15.36
C ALA A 150 -15.67 -4.51 -15.38
N ALA A 151 -16.03 -3.24 -15.27
CA ALA A 151 -17.39 -2.77 -15.58
C ALA A 151 -17.51 -2.53 -17.08
N VAL A 152 -18.10 -3.48 -17.84
CA VAL A 152 -18.11 -3.43 -19.32
C VAL A 152 -19.48 -3.13 -19.95
N ALA A 153 -20.57 -3.18 -19.20
CA ALA A 153 -21.91 -2.92 -19.72
C ALA A 153 -22.09 -1.48 -20.27
N GLY A 154 -21.23 -0.54 -19.85
CA GLY A 154 -21.19 0.83 -20.36
C GLY A 154 -20.29 1.05 -21.57
N ASP A 155 -19.66 0.00 -22.10
CA ASP A 155 -18.80 0.07 -23.28
C ASP A 155 -19.60 -0.19 -24.56
N PRO A 156 -19.69 0.78 -25.49
CA PRO A 156 -20.37 0.58 -26.78
C PRO A 156 -19.78 -0.57 -27.61
N ALA A 157 -18.49 -0.90 -27.42
CA ALA A 157 -17.85 -2.02 -28.12
C ALA A 157 -18.30 -3.38 -27.59
N ILE A 158 -18.86 -3.46 -26.38
CA ILE A 158 -19.47 -4.68 -25.83
C ILE A 158 -20.97 -4.61 -26.05
N GLY A 159 -21.61 -3.51 -25.64
CA GLY A 159 -23.06 -3.44 -25.49
C GLY A 159 -23.47 -3.88 -24.08
N ARG A 160 -24.66 -3.48 -23.64
CA ARG A 160 -25.05 -3.61 -22.23
C ARG A 160 -25.00 -5.05 -21.71
N ASP A 161 -25.49 -5.99 -22.50
CA ASP A 161 -25.79 -7.38 -22.14
C ASP A 161 -25.20 -8.39 -23.15
N HIS A 162 -24.18 -8.00 -23.91
CA HIS A 162 -23.46 -8.85 -24.87
C HIS A 162 -22.06 -9.21 -24.36
N LEU A 163 -22.01 -9.86 -23.19
CA LEU A 163 -20.75 -10.17 -22.50
C LEU A 163 -19.90 -11.25 -23.21
N ASP A 164 -20.49 -11.97 -24.16
CA ASP A 164 -19.79 -12.88 -25.08
C ASP A 164 -18.68 -12.18 -25.89
N ARG A 165 -18.80 -10.86 -26.08
CA ARG A 165 -17.87 -10.02 -26.85
C ARG A 165 -16.61 -9.61 -26.08
N ILE A 166 -16.51 -9.90 -24.78
CA ILE A 166 -15.36 -9.49 -23.95
C ILE A 166 -14.04 -9.99 -24.57
N SER A 167 -13.97 -11.26 -24.93
CA SER A 167 -12.75 -11.86 -25.47
C SER A 167 -12.32 -11.26 -26.81
N GLU A 168 -13.29 -10.94 -27.68
CA GLU A 168 -13.06 -10.29 -28.97
C GLU A 168 -12.46 -8.89 -28.79
N VAL A 169 -13.05 -8.08 -27.89
CA VAL A 169 -12.64 -6.70 -27.67
C VAL A 169 -11.36 -6.62 -26.84
N TYR A 170 -11.25 -7.37 -25.75
CA TYR A 170 -10.14 -7.23 -24.79
C TYR A 170 -9.01 -8.24 -25.00
N GLY A 171 -9.14 -9.15 -25.97
CA GLY A 171 -8.12 -10.15 -26.30
C GLY A 171 -8.04 -11.32 -25.31
N ARG A 172 -8.87 -11.33 -24.28
CA ARG A 172 -9.04 -12.41 -23.31
C ARG A 172 -10.39 -12.28 -22.61
N ASN A 173 -10.89 -13.38 -22.03
CA ASN A 173 -12.12 -13.32 -21.23
C ASN A 173 -11.85 -12.72 -19.84
N TYR A 174 -12.90 -12.47 -19.07
CA TYR A 174 -12.84 -12.05 -17.67
C TYR A 174 -13.36 -13.14 -16.76
N ALA A 175 -12.78 -13.25 -15.56
CA ALA A 175 -13.31 -14.14 -14.52
C ALA A 175 -14.57 -13.57 -13.87
N ALA A 176 -14.74 -12.24 -13.90
CA ALA A 176 -15.84 -11.56 -13.26
C ALA A 176 -16.18 -10.23 -13.94
N VAL A 177 -17.43 -9.78 -13.80
CA VAL A 177 -17.88 -8.44 -14.24
C VAL A 177 -18.36 -7.60 -13.07
N LEU A 178 -18.06 -6.29 -13.12
CA LEU A 178 -18.52 -5.30 -12.15
C LEU A 178 -19.82 -4.65 -12.63
N ILE A 179 -20.84 -4.67 -11.77
CA ILE A 179 -22.13 -4.01 -11.99
C ILE A 179 -22.48 -3.09 -10.82
N TYR A 180 -23.26 -2.05 -11.10
CA TYR A 180 -23.67 -1.05 -10.11
C TYR A 180 -25.15 -1.20 -9.78
N VAL A 181 -25.47 -1.14 -8.48
CA VAL A 181 -26.83 -1.12 -7.94
C VAL A 181 -26.94 0.09 -7.03
N ASN A 182 -28.01 0.86 -7.20
CA ASN A 182 -28.36 1.97 -6.33
C ASN A 182 -29.88 1.99 -6.11
N ASP A 183 -30.33 2.84 -5.19
CA ASP A 183 -31.73 2.89 -4.78
C ASP A 183 -32.71 3.27 -5.92
N TRP A 184 -32.20 3.89 -6.99
CA TRP A 184 -32.99 4.28 -8.16
C TRP A 184 -33.22 3.14 -9.13
N ASN A 185 -32.27 2.22 -9.23
CA ASN A 185 -32.32 1.08 -10.15
C ASN A 185 -32.80 -0.21 -9.46
N GLY A 186 -32.87 -0.23 -8.12
CA GLY A 186 -33.41 -1.35 -7.35
C GLY A 186 -32.51 -2.58 -7.38
N TYR A 187 -32.78 -3.52 -8.28
CA TYR A 187 -32.07 -4.79 -8.36
C TYR A 187 -31.13 -4.85 -9.58
N PRO A 188 -30.11 -5.74 -9.59
CA PRO A 188 -29.34 -6.04 -10.79
C PRO A 188 -30.24 -6.39 -11.97
N ASP A 189 -29.89 -5.88 -13.15
CA ASP A 189 -30.64 -6.06 -14.40
C ASP A 189 -30.67 -7.53 -14.83
N ASP A 190 -31.85 -8.05 -15.15
CA ASP A 190 -32.05 -9.49 -15.44
C ASP A 190 -31.37 -9.95 -16.72
N ASP A 191 -31.37 -9.13 -17.78
CA ASP A 191 -30.74 -9.48 -19.05
C ASP A 191 -29.22 -9.49 -18.90
N LEU A 192 -28.65 -8.52 -18.17
CA LEU A 192 -27.23 -8.52 -17.81
C LEU A 192 -26.84 -9.72 -16.94
N LEU A 193 -27.64 -10.05 -15.91
CA LEU A 193 -27.38 -11.23 -15.07
C LEU A 193 -27.43 -12.52 -15.90
N LYS A 194 -28.40 -12.64 -16.81
CA LYS A 194 -28.51 -13.79 -17.71
C LYS A 194 -27.27 -13.91 -18.59
N SER A 195 -26.87 -12.83 -19.25
CA SER A 195 -25.66 -12.78 -20.10
C SER A 195 -24.41 -13.19 -19.31
N ALA A 196 -24.24 -12.64 -18.09
CA ALA A 196 -23.10 -12.99 -17.25
C ALA A 196 -23.09 -14.46 -16.84
N LYS A 197 -24.26 -15.04 -16.57
CA LYS A 197 -24.40 -16.45 -16.20
C LYS A 197 -24.15 -17.40 -17.38
N GLU A 198 -24.59 -17.03 -18.58
CA GLU A 198 -24.35 -17.78 -19.82
C GLU A 198 -22.85 -17.84 -20.13
N GLU A 199 -22.12 -16.74 -19.91
CA GLU A 199 -20.66 -16.67 -20.04
C GLU A 199 -19.90 -17.22 -18.81
N GLY A 200 -20.61 -17.66 -17.77
CA GLY A 200 -20.03 -18.29 -16.58
C GLY A 200 -19.25 -17.35 -15.65
N LEU A 201 -19.50 -16.05 -15.73
CA LEU A 201 -18.78 -14.99 -15.04
C LEU A 201 -19.18 -14.92 -13.55
N ALA A 202 -18.21 -14.69 -12.66
CA ALA A 202 -18.54 -14.21 -11.32
C ALA A 202 -19.05 -12.75 -11.38
N LEU A 203 -19.73 -12.30 -10.33
CA LEU A 203 -20.20 -10.91 -10.25
C LEU A 203 -19.49 -10.15 -9.15
N GLN A 204 -19.08 -8.93 -9.42
CA GLN A 204 -18.94 -7.92 -8.37
C GLN A 204 -20.15 -6.99 -8.44
N VAL A 205 -20.87 -6.87 -7.33
CA VAL A 205 -22.01 -5.97 -7.21
C VAL A 205 -21.59 -4.79 -6.33
N ALA A 206 -21.43 -3.62 -6.92
CA ALA A 206 -21.25 -2.37 -6.21
C ALA A 206 -22.62 -1.83 -5.79
N TRP A 207 -22.99 -2.03 -4.53
CA TRP A 207 -24.22 -1.47 -3.98
C TRP A 207 -23.94 -0.12 -3.31
N GLU A 208 -24.47 0.92 -3.92
CA GLU A 208 -24.38 2.32 -3.50
C GLU A 208 -25.69 2.78 -2.84
N PRO A 209 -25.76 2.88 -1.50
CA PRO A 209 -26.96 3.33 -0.80
C PRO A 209 -27.10 4.86 -0.90
N SER A 210 -27.46 5.34 -2.08
CA SER A 210 -27.61 6.75 -2.44
C SER A 210 -28.62 7.55 -1.58
N MET A 211 -29.59 6.89 -0.96
CA MET A 211 -30.55 7.45 0.02
C MET A 211 -29.95 7.54 1.43
N GLY A 212 -28.69 7.13 1.61
CA GLY A 212 -27.95 7.14 2.86
C GLY A 212 -28.11 5.86 3.69
N LEU A 213 -27.23 5.69 4.67
CA LEU A 213 -27.17 4.47 5.50
C LEU A 213 -28.43 4.22 6.34
N ALA A 214 -29.20 5.27 6.67
CA ALA A 214 -30.43 5.11 7.43
C ALA A 214 -31.51 4.32 6.67
N ALA A 215 -31.52 4.38 5.33
CA ALA A 215 -32.46 3.63 4.51
C ALA A 215 -32.11 2.13 4.38
N VAL A 216 -30.92 1.73 4.84
CA VAL A 216 -30.48 0.33 4.85
C VAL A 216 -31.03 -0.32 6.13
N GLU A 217 -32.12 -1.07 5.95
CA GLU A 217 -32.88 -1.72 7.01
C GLU A 217 -33.05 -3.22 6.73
N ASP A 218 -33.36 -3.96 7.78
CA ASP A 218 -33.74 -5.37 7.69
C ASP A 218 -35.19 -5.45 7.20
N ASN A 219 -35.37 -5.46 5.88
CA ASN A 219 -36.68 -5.35 5.25
C ASN A 219 -36.82 -6.26 4.03
N ASP A 220 -38.04 -6.35 3.49
CA ASP A 220 -38.35 -7.21 2.34
C ASP A 220 -37.43 -6.95 1.13
N TYR A 221 -36.97 -5.71 0.95
CA TYR A 221 -36.03 -5.38 -0.13
C TYR A 221 -34.67 -6.04 0.07
N LEU A 222 -34.08 -5.95 1.27
CA LEU A 222 -32.78 -6.56 1.56
C LEU A 222 -32.83 -8.09 1.40
N HIS A 223 -33.90 -8.72 1.88
CA HIS A 223 -34.10 -10.17 1.73
C HIS A 223 -34.33 -10.58 0.27
N ALA A 224 -35.15 -9.84 -0.47
CA ALA A 224 -35.34 -10.10 -1.91
C ALA A 224 -34.06 -9.88 -2.71
N PHE A 225 -33.23 -8.90 -2.31
CA PHE A 225 -31.93 -8.66 -2.92
C PHE A 225 -30.97 -9.83 -2.65
N ALA A 226 -30.90 -10.31 -1.40
CA ALA A 226 -30.12 -11.49 -1.04
C ALA A 226 -30.59 -12.74 -1.83
N ALA A 227 -31.90 -12.99 -1.90
CA ALA A 227 -32.46 -14.10 -2.68
C ALA A 227 -32.06 -14.01 -4.16
N LYS A 228 -32.12 -12.82 -4.77
CA LYS A 228 -31.72 -12.62 -6.17
C LYS A 228 -30.23 -12.89 -6.40
N LEU A 229 -29.36 -12.44 -5.48
CA LEU A 229 -27.93 -12.73 -5.55
C LEU A 229 -27.64 -14.23 -5.33
N ASN A 230 -28.42 -14.91 -4.49
CA ASN A 230 -28.33 -16.35 -4.31
C ASN A 230 -28.75 -17.12 -5.57
N ASP A 231 -29.87 -16.73 -6.20
CA ASP A 231 -30.41 -17.34 -7.42
C ASP A 231 -29.48 -17.20 -8.63
N TYR A 232 -28.59 -16.21 -8.61
CA TYR A 232 -27.51 -16.12 -9.60
C TYR A 232 -26.69 -17.42 -9.64
N GLY A 233 -26.42 -18.04 -8.49
CA GLY A 233 -25.86 -19.39 -8.38
C GLY A 233 -24.37 -19.54 -8.69
N LEU A 234 -23.70 -18.46 -9.11
CA LEU A 234 -22.24 -18.37 -9.24
C LEU A 234 -21.68 -17.43 -8.15
N PRO A 235 -20.35 -17.34 -7.97
CA PRO A 235 -19.76 -16.43 -7.00
C PRO A 235 -20.19 -14.97 -7.18
N VAL A 236 -20.52 -14.32 -6.07
CA VAL A 236 -20.85 -12.89 -6.02
C VAL A 236 -19.95 -12.21 -4.98
N PHE A 237 -19.35 -11.10 -5.34
CA PHE A 237 -18.62 -10.19 -4.46
C PHE A 237 -19.47 -8.96 -4.23
N LEU A 238 -20.11 -8.86 -3.06
CA LEU A 238 -20.94 -7.70 -2.72
C LEU A 238 -20.07 -6.61 -2.09
N ARG A 239 -19.83 -5.56 -2.85
CA ARG A 239 -19.16 -4.34 -2.42
C ARG A 239 -20.21 -3.33 -1.97
N PHE A 240 -20.55 -3.39 -0.69
CA PHE A 240 -21.53 -2.49 -0.08
C PHE A 240 -20.89 -1.18 0.39
N ALA A 241 -21.44 -0.05 -0.05
CA ALA A 241 -21.09 1.29 0.43
C ALA A 241 -19.57 1.56 0.45
N ALA A 242 -18.93 1.40 -0.71
CA ALA A 242 -17.49 1.63 -0.88
C ALA A 242 -17.12 3.11 -0.67
N GLU A 243 -15.82 3.39 -0.48
CA GLU A 243 -15.28 4.76 -0.37
C GLU A 243 -15.89 5.60 0.78
N MET A 244 -16.35 4.92 1.82
CA MET A 244 -16.93 5.52 3.03
C MET A 244 -15.95 6.43 3.79
N ASN A 245 -14.65 6.30 3.57
CA ASN A 245 -13.61 7.14 4.15
C ASN A 245 -13.45 8.49 3.43
N GLY A 246 -13.95 8.63 2.19
CA GLY A 246 -13.94 9.89 1.45
C GLY A 246 -15.04 10.86 1.88
N ASP A 247 -14.98 12.11 1.43
CA ASP A 247 -15.99 13.14 1.74
C ASP A 247 -17.02 13.34 0.59
N TRP A 248 -17.04 12.42 -0.38
CA TRP A 248 -17.84 12.53 -1.62
C TRP A 248 -19.01 11.55 -1.73
N THR A 249 -19.15 10.60 -0.79
CA THR A 249 -20.26 9.64 -0.79
C THR A 249 -21.38 10.05 0.19
N PRO A 250 -22.66 9.77 -0.11
CA PRO A 250 -23.78 10.04 0.82
C PRO A 250 -23.74 9.24 2.14
N TRP A 251 -22.88 8.23 2.24
CA TRP A 251 -22.75 7.33 3.39
C TRP A 251 -21.46 7.56 4.22
N THR A 252 -20.79 8.70 4.03
CA THR A 252 -19.64 9.11 4.86
C THR A 252 -20.07 9.83 6.14
N GLY A 253 -19.13 10.02 7.08
CA GLY A 253 -19.24 10.86 8.27
C GLY A 253 -19.68 10.15 9.55
N ASN A 254 -20.26 8.95 9.47
CA ASN A 254 -20.70 8.19 10.64
C ASN A 254 -20.18 6.74 10.63
N PRO A 255 -18.94 6.51 11.11
CA PRO A 255 -18.34 5.18 11.10
C PRO A 255 -19.11 4.15 11.94
N THR A 256 -19.73 4.57 13.05
CA THR A 256 -20.53 3.67 13.90
C THR A 256 -21.76 3.14 13.15
N GLN A 257 -22.52 4.02 12.49
CA GLN A 257 -23.66 3.61 11.67
C GLN A 257 -23.23 2.79 10.47
N TYR A 258 -22.11 3.14 9.83
CA TYR A 258 -21.55 2.35 8.74
C TYR A 258 -21.28 0.90 9.17
N ILE A 259 -20.59 0.72 10.30
CA ILE A 259 -20.28 -0.61 10.84
C ILE A 259 -21.57 -1.37 11.17
N GLU A 260 -22.57 -0.74 11.78
CA GLU A 260 -23.88 -1.36 12.03
C GLU A 260 -24.51 -1.88 10.73
N LYS A 261 -24.59 -1.04 9.68
CA LYS A 261 -25.24 -1.40 8.42
C LYS A 261 -24.45 -2.44 7.63
N PHE A 262 -23.12 -2.36 7.63
CA PHE A 262 -22.30 -3.39 7.01
C PHE A 262 -22.54 -4.76 7.66
N ARG A 263 -22.60 -4.82 9.00
CA ARG A 263 -22.86 -6.05 9.75
C ARG A 263 -24.26 -6.60 9.51
N LEU A 264 -25.26 -5.72 9.41
CA LEU A 264 -26.63 -6.10 9.05
C LEU A 264 -26.66 -6.79 7.67
N VAL A 265 -26.14 -6.14 6.64
CA VAL A 265 -26.11 -6.68 5.27
C VAL A 265 -25.31 -7.99 5.23
N ALA A 266 -24.14 -8.03 5.87
CA ALA A 266 -23.33 -9.24 5.94
C ALA A 266 -24.05 -10.40 6.66
N GLY A 267 -24.85 -10.10 7.68
CA GLY A 267 -25.68 -11.08 8.39
C GLY A 267 -26.71 -11.72 7.48
N VAL A 268 -27.50 -10.91 6.77
CA VAL A 268 -28.53 -11.41 5.83
C VAL A 268 -27.88 -12.22 4.70
N MET A 269 -26.81 -11.71 4.09
CA MET A 269 -26.13 -12.42 3.01
C MET A 269 -25.58 -13.78 3.45
N ARG A 270 -25.08 -13.91 4.68
CA ARG A 270 -24.61 -15.21 5.19
C ARG A 270 -25.72 -16.22 5.41
N GLN A 271 -26.90 -15.74 5.80
CA GLN A 271 -28.04 -16.60 6.07
C GLN A 271 -28.73 -17.03 4.77
N GLU A 272 -28.84 -16.13 3.79
CA GLU A 272 -29.74 -16.30 2.64
C GLU A 272 -29.01 -16.42 1.29
N ALA A 273 -27.77 -15.93 1.20
CA ALA A 273 -26.98 -15.92 -0.02
C ALA A 273 -25.53 -16.41 0.22
N PRO A 274 -25.33 -17.68 0.60
CA PRO A 274 -24.02 -18.21 0.96
C PRO A 274 -22.94 -18.10 -0.14
N ASN A 275 -23.34 -17.96 -1.41
CA ASN A 275 -22.46 -17.69 -2.55
C ASN A 275 -21.91 -16.24 -2.59
N VAL A 276 -22.43 -15.33 -1.76
CA VAL A 276 -21.99 -13.93 -1.67
C VAL A 276 -20.83 -13.78 -0.69
N ALA A 277 -19.72 -13.24 -1.16
CA ALA A 277 -18.59 -12.77 -0.35
C ALA A 277 -18.74 -11.27 -0.09
N MET A 278 -18.64 -10.86 1.18
CA MET A 278 -18.71 -9.47 1.60
C MET A 278 -17.37 -8.75 1.38
N VAL A 279 -17.41 -7.66 0.62
CA VAL A 279 -16.23 -6.82 0.31
C VAL A 279 -16.34 -5.48 1.03
N TRP A 280 -15.46 -5.23 2.00
CA TRP A 280 -15.29 -3.91 2.61
C TRP A 280 -14.24 -3.14 1.83
N SER A 281 -14.63 -2.04 1.18
CA SER A 281 -13.80 -1.39 0.16
C SER A 281 -13.63 0.11 0.41
N PRO A 282 -12.66 0.52 1.25
CA PRO A 282 -12.26 1.92 1.34
C PRO A 282 -11.70 2.46 0.02
N GLY A 283 -11.78 3.77 -0.16
CA GLY A 283 -10.97 4.48 -1.14
C GLY A 283 -9.52 4.56 -0.65
N TYR A 284 -8.56 4.64 -1.58
CA TYR A 284 -7.13 4.78 -1.24
C TYR A 284 -6.80 6.05 -0.43
N TYR A 285 -7.70 7.02 -0.41
CA TYR A 285 -7.58 8.30 0.27
C TYR A 285 -8.94 8.75 0.82
N PRO A 286 -9.00 9.47 1.94
CA PRO A 286 -7.94 9.68 2.94
C PRO A 286 -7.65 8.41 3.74
N ASP A 287 -6.37 8.10 3.95
CA ASP A 287 -5.93 6.85 4.61
C ASP A 287 -6.17 6.88 6.13
N GLU A 288 -6.02 8.05 6.75
CA GLU A 288 -6.16 8.25 8.20
C GLU A 288 -7.59 8.02 8.72
N LYS A 289 -8.59 8.03 7.84
CA LYS A 289 -9.99 7.76 8.18
C LYS A 289 -10.36 6.28 8.02
N VAL A 290 -9.55 5.46 7.37
CA VAL A 290 -9.90 4.08 6.95
C VAL A 290 -10.29 3.20 8.14
N ASP A 291 -9.48 3.19 9.20
CA ASP A 291 -9.63 2.20 10.28
C ASP A 291 -10.90 2.42 11.12
N ALA A 292 -11.40 3.66 11.18
CA ALA A 292 -12.64 3.98 11.88
C ALA A 292 -13.87 3.26 11.29
N TYR A 293 -13.83 2.87 10.01
CA TYR A 293 -14.94 2.23 9.31
C TYR A 293 -14.83 0.70 9.24
N TYR A 294 -13.80 0.09 9.84
CA TYR A 294 -13.57 -1.35 9.68
C TYR A 294 -14.61 -2.18 10.47
N PRO A 295 -15.43 -3.04 9.82
CA PRO A 295 -16.52 -3.77 10.48
C PRO A 295 -16.05 -4.91 11.41
N GLY A 296 -14.80 -5.33 11.28
CA GLY A 296 -14.20 -6.49 11.97
C GLY A 296 -14.06 -7.71 11.06
N ASP A 297 -13.00 -8.51 11.28
CA ASP A 297 -12.64 -9.65 10.43
C ASP A 297 -13.76 -10.68 10.26
N GLN A 298 -14.55 -10.88 11.30
CA GLN A 298 -15.66 -11.81 11.29
C GLN A 298 -16.79 -11.38 10.35
N TRP A 299 -16.82 -10.16 9.82
CA TRP A 299 -17.88 -9.64 8.93
C TRP A 299 -17.41 -9.42 7.50
N VAL A 300 -16.09 -9.39 7.28
CA VAL A 300 -15.46 -9.05 6.00
C VAL A 300 -14.82 -10.30 5.40
N ASP A 301 -15.22 -10.69 4.19
CA ASP A 301 -14.54 -11.78 3.48
C ASP A 301 -13.32 -11.25 2.71
N TRP A 302 -13.45 -10.06 2.12
CA TRP A 302 -12.42 -9.40 1.30
C TRP A 302 -12.23 -7.94 1.66
N VAL A 303 -10.97 -7.47 1.61
CA VAL A 303 -10.66 -6.04 1.70
C VAL A 303 -10.46 -5.49 0.30
N GLY A 304 -11.32 -4.56 -0.06
CA GLY A 304 -11.32 -3.86 -1.33
C GLY A 304 -10.50 -2.57 -1.29
N ILE A 305 -10.08 -2.10 -2.46
CA ILE A 305 -9.46 -0.78 -2.66
C ILE A 305 -10.05 -0.15 -3.91
N ASN A 306 -10.58 1.06 -3.76
CA ASN A 306 -10.95 1.90 -4.91
C ASN A 306 -9.84 2.94 -5.15
N ALA A 307 -9.29 2.99 -6.37
CA ALA A 307 -8.23 3.94 -6.69
C ALA A 307 -8.15 4.29 -8.18
N TYR A 308 -8.24 5.58 -8.49
CA TYR A 308 -8.10 6.12 -9.84
C TYR A 308 -6.76 6.82 -10.03
N THR A 309 -6.24 6.77 -11.26
CA THR A 309 -4.96 7.37 -11.64
C THR A 309 -5.17 8.38 -12.75
N ASP A 310 -5.11 9.66 -12.36
CA ASP A 310 -5.41 10.81 -13.21
C ASP A 310 -4.18 11.67 -13.44
N TYR A 311 -4.04 12.15 -14.68
CA TYR A 311 -2.93 13.03 -15.06
C TYR A 311 -3.08 14.44 -14.47
N PHE A 312 -4.31 14.86 -14.20
CA PHE A 312 -4.61 16.13 -13.54
C PHE A 312 -5.49 15.89 -12.33
N PHE A 313 -5.05 16.38 -11.17
CA PHE A 313 -5.86 16.34 -9.96
C PHE A 313 -7.18 17.11 -10.18
N ASN A 314 -8.31 16.45 -9.94
CA ASN A 314 -9.66 16.97 -10.18
C ASN A 314 -9.85 17.61 -11.57
N GLY A 315 -9.16 17.09 -12.58
CA GLY A 315 -9.25 17.57 -13.97
C GLY A 315 -8.67 18.95 -14.23
N SER A 316 -7.99 19.57 -13.26
CA SER A 316 -7.45 20.93 -13.42
C SER A 316 -5.97 20.90 -13.81
N PRO A 317 -5.60 21.39 -15.01
CA PRO A 317 -4.22 21.51 -15.46
C PRO A 317 -3.36 22.48 -14.63
N ASP A 318 -4.02 23.39 -13.90
CA ASP A 318 -3.39 24.40 -13.07
C ASP A 318 -3.23 23.95 -11.61
N SER A 319 -3.60 22.71 -11.28
CA SER A 319 -3.40 22.15 -9.94
C SER A 319 -1.92 22.20 -9.56
N PRO A 320 -1.56 22.69 -8.36
CA PRO A 320 -0.19 22.65 -7.87
C PRO A 320 0.35 21.21 -7.86
N ALA A 321 1.63 21.05 -8.19
CA ALA A 321 2.27 19.72 -8.21
C ALA A 321 2.23 19.08 -6.83
N GLU A 322 2.37 19.88 -5.77
CA GLU A 322 2.31 19.45 -4.38
C GLU A 322 0.94 18.87 -4.03
N THR A 323 -0.14 19.53 -4.46
CA THR A 323 -1.50 19.01 -4.27
C THR A 323 -1.69 17.69 -5.01
N ALA A 324 -1.15 17.56 -6.22
CA ALA A 324 -1.22 16.30 -6.97
C ALA A 324 -0.47 15.17 -6.25
N THR A 325 0.78 15.41 -5.83
CA THR A 325 1.60 14.47 -5.05
C THR A 325 0.92 14.06 -3.73
N MET A 326 0.35 15.02 -3.00
CA MET A 326 -0.40 14.74 -1.77
C MET A 326 -1.60 13.81 -1.98
N ASN A 327 -2.09 13.66 -3.21
CA ASN A 327 -3.20 12.79 -3.56
C ASN A 327 -2.77 11.59 -4.44
N TYR A 328 -1.46 11.32 -4.60
CA TYR A 328 -0.95 10.32 -5.55
C TYR A 328 -1.51 10.50 -6.97
N GLN A 329 -1.79 11.73 -7.38
CA GLN A 329 -2.29 12.08 -8.72
C GLN A 329 -1.24 12.91 -9.46
N GLY A 330 -1.51 13.22 -10.72
CA GLY A 330 -0.66 14.09 -11.51
C GLY A 330 0.30 13.35 -12.43
N ARG A 331 1.22 14.11 -13.04
CA ARG A 331 2.16 13.62 -14.05
C ARG A 331 3.07 12.50 -13.53
N ASN A 332 3.37 12.52 -12.24
CA ASN A 332 4.25 11.56 -11.57
C ASN A 332 3.48 10.41 -10.90
N ALA A 333 2.15 10.34 -11.06
CA ALA A 333 1.36 9.32 -10.38
C ALA A 333 1.82 7.91 -10.76
N ASN A 334 1.96 7.07 -9.74
CA ASN A 334 2.16 5.63 -9.88
C ASN A 334 0.92 4.93 -9.29
N PRO A 335 0.14 4.19 -10.08
CA PRO A 335 -1.07 3.51 -9.59
C PRO A 335 -0.76 2.55 -8.44
N LEU A 336 0.44 1.96 -8.40
CA LEU A 336 0.83 0.97 -7.41
C LEU A 336 0.93 1.57 -6.00
N HIS A 337 1.42 2.81 -5.86
CA HIS A 337 1.55 3.47 -4.55
C HIS A 337 0.21 3.61 -3.82
N LYS A 338 -0.89 3.76 -4.57
CA LYS A 338 -2.24 3.92 -4.02
C LYS A 338 -2.73 2.68 -3.27
N PHE A 339 -2.19 1.50 -3.56
CA PHE A 339 -2.63 0.26 -2.91
C PHE A 339 -1.88 -0.04 -1.61
N LYS A 340 -0.67 0.53 -1.47
CA LYS A 340 0.32 0.10 -0.50
C LYS A 340 -0.18 0.13 0.95
N ALA A 341 -0.74 1.25 1.40
CA ALA A 341 -1.14 1.42 2.81
C ALA A 341 -2.21 0.39 3.24
N ILE A 342 -3.27 0.24 2.45
CA ILE A 342 -4.33 -0.74 2.73
C ILE A 342 -3.81 -2.17 2.56
N TYR A 343 -2.99 -2.42 1.53
CA TYR A 343 -2.39 -3.75 1.34
C TYR A 343 -1.55 -4.17 2.54
N GLU A 344 -0.64 -3.32 3.02
CA GLU A 344 0.22 -3.61 4.16
C GLU A 344 -0.58 -3.84 5.45
N ARG A 345 -1.72 -3.15 5.63
CA ARG A 345 -2.57 -3.25 6.82
C ARG A 345 -3.43 -4.51 6.88
N TYR A 346 -3.86 -5.04 5.73
CA TYR A 346 -4.90 -6.09 5.68
C TYR A 346 -4.47 -7.39 4.97
N SER A 347 -3.46 -7.39 4.10
CA SER A 347 -3.13 -8.52 3.22
C SER A 347 -2.68 -9.80 3.94
N SER A 348 -2.18 -9.67 5.17
CA SER A 348 -1.78 -10.81 6.01
C SER A 348 -2.95 -11.65 6.51
N ARG A 349 -4.17 -11.08 6.56
CA ARG A 349 -5.36 -11.72 7.13
C ARG A 349 -6.56 -11.80 6.18
N LYS A 350 -6.58 -10.98 5.12
CA LYS A 350 -7.66 -10.96 4.12
C LYS A 350 -7.07 -10.94 2.70
N PRO A 351 -7.71 -11.61 1.72
CA PRO A 351 -7.38 -11.34 0.33
C PRO A 351 -7.74 -9.89 -0.01
N ILE A 352 -6.92 -9.29 -0.86
CA ILE A 352 -7.11 -7.93 -1.34
C ILE A 352 -7.80 -7.95 -2.70
N MET A 353 -8.75 -7.06 -2.88
CA MET A 353 -9.41 -6.80 -4.15
C MET A 353 -9.12 -5.35 -4.55
N ILE A 354 -8.61 -5.13 -5.77
CA ILE A 354 -8.70 -3.81 -6.37
C ILE A 354 -10.11 -3.72 -6.94
N SER A 355 -11.04 -3.28 -6.09
CA SER A 355 -12.48 -3.33 -6.34
C SER A 355 -12.89 -2.48 -7.52
N GLU A 356 -12.17 -1.39 -7.74
CA GLU A 356 -12.34 -0.52 -8.89
C GLU A 356 -11.09 0.34 -9.09
N THR A 357 -10.59 0.36 -10.32
CA THR A 357 -9.49 1.23 -10.71
C THR A 357 -9.64 1.69 -12.14
N GLY A 358 -9.06 2.85 -12.46
CA GLY A 358 -9.02 3.39 -13.81
C GLY A 358 -7.75 4.18 -14.03
N VAL A 359 -7.22 4.14 -15.25
CA VAL A 359 -6.08 4.96 -15.68
C VAL A 359 -6.54 5.89 -16.78
N ALA A 360 -6.47 7.20 -16.52
CA ALA A 360 -6.92 8.21 -17.47
C ALA A 360 -6.08 8.18 -18.76
N TRP A 361 -6.75 8.23 -19.90
CA TRP A 361 -6.08 8.47 -21.20
C TRP A 361 -6.36 9.86 -21.77
N ALA A 362 -7.35 10.57 -21.24
CA ALA A 362 -7.55 11.98 -21.52
C ALA A 362 -8.19 12.71 -20.34
N ASN A 363 -7.84 13.98 -20.17
CA ASN A 363 -8.66 14.93 -19.43
C ASN A 363 -9.87 15.32 -20.29
N ARG A 364 -11.01 15.60 -19.66
CA ARG A 364 -12.25 15.93 -20.38
C ARG A 364 -12.42 17.43 -20.59
N TYR A 365 -12.12 18.26 -19.57
CA TYR A 365 -12.27 19.71 -19.62
C TYR A 365 -11.08 20.44 -18.97
N PRO A 366 -10.23 21.13 -19.75
CA PRO A 366 -10.16 21.07 -21.21
C PRO A 366 -9.81 19.64 -21.68
N PHE A 367 -10.23 19.28 -22.90
CA PHE A 367 -9.82 18.01 -23.47
C PHE A 367 -8.31 18.01 -23.70
N ILE A 368 -7.59 17.09 -23.06
CA ILE A 368 -6.15 16.92 -23.21
C ILE A 368 -5.88 15.42 -23.30
N ASP A 369 -5.41 14.96 -24.46
CA ASP A 369 -4.96 13.58 -24.64
C ASP A 369 -3.64 13.36 -23.88
N VAL A 370 -3.64 12.34 -23.03
CA VAL A 370 -2.49 11.88 -22.25
C VAL A 370 -2.28 10.37 -22.43
N SER A 371 -2.68 9.84 -23.59
CA SER A 371 -2.76 8.39 -23.83
C SER A 371 -1.40 7.68 -23.76
N ASP A 372 -0.28 8.36 -24.06
CA ASP A 372 1.06 7.78 -23.86
C ASP A 372 1.35 7.54 -22.37
N TRP A 373 1.01 8.52 -21.53
CA TRP A 373 1.13 8.41 -20.09
C TRP A 373 0.15 7.38 -19.51
N GLY A 374 -1.08 7.36 -20.03
CA GLY A 374 -2.11 6.39 -19.63
C GLY A 374 -1.70 4.96 -19.96
N ALA A 375 -1.22 4.72 -21.18
CA ALA A 375 -0.74 3.40 -21.61
C ALA A 375 0.46 2.92 -20.79
N ALA A 376 1.40 3.82 -20.48
CA ALA A 376 2.54 3.50 -19.62
C ALA A 376 2.11 3.12 -18.19
N ASN A 377 1.14 3.84 -17.61
CA ASN A 377 0.61 3.53 -16.27
C ASN A 377 -0.25 2.27 -16.25
N LEU A 378 -1.00 1.99 -17.32
CA LEU A 378 -1.76 0.76 -17.46
C LEU A 378 -0.82 -0.46 -17.53
N ASN A 379 0.26 -0.34 -18.31
CA ASN A 379 1.29 -1.36 -18.37
C ASN A 379 1.97 -1.57 -17.01
N ARG A 380 2.31 -0.47 -16.31
CA ARG A 380 2.87 -0.50 -14.96
C ARG A 380 1.95 -1.20 -13.96
N LEU A 381 0.67 -0.83 -13.94
CA LEU A 381 -0.34 -1.42 -13.06
C LEU A 381 -0.38 -2.93 -13.23
N TYR A 382 -0.72 -3.42 -14.43
CA TYR A 382 -0.96 -4.84 -14.62
C TYR A 382 0.33 -5.69 -14.68
N SER A 383 1.47 -5.13 -15.07
CA SER A 383 2.73 -5.89 -15.08
C SER A 383 3.26 -6.15 -13.67
N TYR A 384 3.13 -5.21 -12.74
CA TYR A 384 3.78 -5.28 -11.43
C TYR A 384 2.85 -5.53 -10.26
N LEU A 385 1.52 -5.43 -10.45
CA LEU A 385 0.55 -5.84 -9.44
C LEU A 385 0.80 -7.28 -8.92
N PRO A 386 1.09 -8.30 -9.77
CA PRO A 386 1.38 -9.66 -9.30
C PRO A 386 2.67 -9.79 -8.48
N LEU A 387 3.62 -8.89 -8.72
CA LEU A 387 4.97 -8.92 -8.13
C LEU A 387 5.00 -8.22 -6.77
N LEU A 388 4.39 -7.03 -6.70
CA LEU A 388 4.39 -6.21 -5.49
C LEU A 388 3.26 -6.59 -4.54
N TYR A 389 2.15 -7.11 -5.07
CA TYR A 389 0.93 -7.34 -4.30
C TYR A 389 0.35 -8.74 -4.54
N PRO A 390 1.09 -9.83 -4.24
CA PRO A 390 0.64 -11.21 -4.51
C PRO A 390 -0.64 -11.66 -3.76
N ARG A 391 -1.04 -10.92 -2.71
CA ARG A 391 -2.33 -11.10 -2.01
C ARG A 391 -3.50 -10.33 -2.65
N VAL A 392 -3.26 -9.59 -3.74
CA VAL A 392 -4.33 -9.09 -4.60
C VAL A 392 -4.87 -10.26 -5.41
N LYS A 393 -6.09 -10.69 -5.07
CA LYS A 393 -6.74 -11.86 -5.64
C LYS A 393 -7.88 -11.53 -6.61
N ALA A 394 -8.23 -10.25 -6.75
CA ALA A 394 -9.09 -9.75 -7.82
C ALA A 394 -8.76 -8.30 -8.18
N VAL A 395 -8.92 -7.92 -9.45
CA VAL A 395 -8.77 -6.55 -9.96
C VAL A 395 -9.87 -6.23 -10.97
N TYR A 396 -10.56 -5.10 -10.76
CA TYR A 396 -11.66 -4.66 -11.59
C TYR A 396 -11.40 -3.27 -12.16
N TYR A 397 -11.45 -3.15 -13.48
CA TYR A 397 -11.28 -1.89 -14.17
C TYR A 397 -12.61 -1.14 -14.36
N PHE A 398 -12.62 0.18 -14.13
CA PHE A 398 -13.75 1.05 -14.46
C PHE A 398 -13.75 1.37 -15.96
N ASN A 399 -14.57 0.65 -16.73
CA ASN A 399 -14.55 0.70 -18.19
C ASN A 399 -15.87 1.24 -18.77
N TYR A 400 -16.15 2.52 -18.52
CA TYR A 400 -17.42 3.14 -18.88
C TYR A 400 -17.24 4.27 -19.90
N ASP A 401 -18.12 4.35 -20.91
CA ASP A 401 -18.16 5.50 -21.82
C ASP A 401 -18.90 6.68 -21.19
N ILE A 402 -18.16 7.75 -20.94
CA ILE A 402 -18.69 9.01 -20.39
C ILE A 402 -18.72 10.13 -21.43
N SER A 403 -18.41 9.85 -22.69
CA SER A 403 -18.22 10.87 -23.73
C SER A 403 -19.47 11.70 -24.00
N ASN A 404 -20.65 11.10 -23.79
CA ASN A 404 -21.95 11.76 -23.97
C ASN A 404 -22.45 12.53 -22.75
N LYS A 405 -21.72 12.52 -21.62
CA LYS A 405 -22.11 13.27 -20.43
C LYS A 405 -21.85 14.76 -20.63
N GLY A 406 -22.54 15.63 -19.89
CA GLY A 406 -22.26 17.06 -19.82
C GLY A 406 -21.28 17.44 -18.69
N PRO A 407 -20.78 18.69 -18.63
CA PRO A 407 -19.81 19.15 -17.62
C PRO A 407 -20.27 19.00 -16.16
N GLU A 408 -21.57 18.84 -15.93
CA GLU A 408 -22.18 18.57 -14.62
C GLU A 408 -21.90 17.16 -14.09
N PHE A 409 -21.52 16.23 -14.95
CA PHE A 409 -21.18 14.87 -14.54
C PHE A 409 -19.80 14.86 -13.85
N PRO A 410 -19.70 14.38 -12.59
CA PRO A 410 -18.52 14.54 -11.73
C PRO A 410 -17.39 13.57 -12.05
N CYS A 411 -17.09 13.39 -13.34
CA CYS A 411 -15.98 12.59 -13.82
C CYS A 411 -15.16 13.41 -14.82
N PHE A 412 -13.90 13.63 -14.46
CA PHE A 412 -13.00 14.56 -15.14
C PHE A 412 -12.16 13.92 -16.25
N SER A 413 -12.07 12.59 -16.27
CA SER A 413 -11.13 11.88 -17.13
C SER A 413 -11.79 10.74 -17.89
N HIS A 414 -11.30 10.48 -19.10
CA HIS A 414 -11.72 9.35 -19.90
C HIS A 414 -10.91 8.10 -19.50
N TYR A 415 -11.62 7.03 -19.13
CA TYR A 415 -11.03 5.74 -18.73
C TYR A 415 -11.32 4.58 -19.70
N LEU A 416 -12.34 4.72 -20.57
CA LEU A 416 -12.79 3.67 -21.49
C LEU A 416 -11.63 3.14 -22.34
N ILE A 417 -11.26 1.88 -22.15
CA ILE A 417 -10.10 1.25 -22.81
C ILE A 417 -10.36 1.10 -24.30
N SER A 418 -11.54 0.59 -24.69
CA SER A 418 -11.92 0.39 -26.10
C SER A 418 -12.01 1.70 -26.91
N GLY A 419 -12.23 2.83 -26.22
CA GLY A 419 -12.32 4.16 -26.81
C GLY A 419 -10.99 4.72 -27.33
N ASN A 420 -9.86 4.07 -27.03
CA ASN A 420 -8.54 4.50 -27.46
C ASN A 420 -7.64 3.30 -27.82
N GLU A 421 -7.21 3.19 -29.08
CA GLU A 421 -6.45 2.02 -29.57
C GLU A 421 -5.11 1.80 -28.81
N LYS A 422 -4.48 2.89 -28.36
CA LYS A 422 -3.23 2.83 -27.60
C LYS A 422 -3.46 2.20 -26.22
N MET A 423 -4.54 2.61 -25.54
CA MET A 423 -4.96 2.01 -24.28
C MET A 423 -5.34 0.54 -24.44
N LEU A 424 -6.11 0.21 -25.48
CA LEU A 424 -6.52 -1.16 -25.75
C LEU A 424 -5.32 -2.09 -25.99
N ARG A 425 -4.32 -1.63 -26.76
CA ARG A 425 -3.08 -2.39 -26.99
C ARG A 425 -2.29 -2.58 -25.70
N ALA A 426 -2.15 -1.53 -24.90
CA ALA A 426 -1.45 -1.59 -23.62
C ALA A 426 -2.15 -2.54 -22.64
N TYR A 427 -3.48 -2.51 -22.57
CA TYR A 427 -4.28 -3.39 -21.70
C TYR A 427 -4.09 -4.87 -22.09
N ARG A 428 -4.25 -5.19 -23.38
CA ARG A 428 -4.07 -6.54 -23.92
C ARG A 428 -2.67 -7.09 -23.60
N GLN A 429 -1.64 -6.27 -23.80
CA GLN A 429 -0.27 -6.68 -23.50
C GLN A 429 -0.03 -6.90 -22.00
N ALA A 430 -0.45 -5.95 -21.17
CA ALA A 430 -0.15 -5.97 -19.74
C ALA A 430 -0.95 -7.04 -18.96
N THR A 431 -2.12 -7.40 -19.46
CA THR A 431 -2.95 -8.46 -18.89
C THR A 431 -2.64 -9.84 -19.47
N ALA A 432 -1.70 -10.00 -20.41
CA ALA A 432 -1.44 -11.30 -21.05
C ALA A 432 -0.82 -12.37 -20.13
N SER A 433 -0.35 -12.00 -18.93
CA SER A 433 0.24 -12.94 -17.97
C SER A 433 -0.77 -14.03 -17.55
N PRO A 434 -0.33 -15.30 -17.43
CA PRO A 434 -1.16 -16.39 -16.88
C PRO A 434 -1.44 -16.24 -15.38
N TRP A 435 -0.90 -15.20 -14.73
CA TRP A 435 -1.30 -14.81 -13.38
C TRP A 435 -2.74 -14.29 -13.33
N TYR A 436 -3.18 -13.60 -14.38
CA TYR A 436 -4.55 -13.10 -14.48
C TYR A 436 -5.48 -14.23 -14.94
N LEU A 437 -6.55 -14.43 -14.17
CA LEU A 437 -7.53 -15.49 -14.37
C LEU A 437 -8.71 -14.95 -15.17
N ASP A 438 -9.12 -15.71 -16.18
CA ASP A 438 -10.28 -15.40 -17.02
C ASP A 438 -11.48 -16.34 -16.75
N ASP A 439 -11.34 -17.23 -15.76
CA ASP A 439 -12.43 -17.98 -15.15
C ASP A 439 -12.12 -18.10 -13.64
N TRP A 440 -13.12 -17.85 -12.79
CA TRP A 440 -12.98 -17.86 -11.33
C TRP A 440 -12.63 -19.24 -10.74
N ARG A 441 -12.78 -20.31 -11.52
CA ARG A 441 -12.40 -21.68 -11.14
C ARG A 441 -10.93 -21.97 -11.38
N GLN A 442 -10.24 -21.14 -12.17
CA GLN A 442 -8.85 -21.34 -12.53
C GLN A 442 -7.90 -21.05 -11.36
N GLN A 443 -6.68 -21.54 -11.52
CA GLN A 443 -5.53 -21.18 -10.70
C GLN A 443 -4.40 -20.80 -11.64
N ALA A 444 -3.63 -19.77 -11.28
CA ALA A 444 -2.47 -19.37 -12.07
C ALA A 444 -1.46 -20.52 -12.14
N SER A 445 -0.88 -20.74 -13.32
CA SER A 445 0.17 -21.75 -13.52
C SER A 445 1.55 -21.28 -13.08
N VAL A 446 1.70 -19.98 -12.79
CA VAL A 446 2.96 -19.34 -12.43
C VAL A 446 2.81 -18.51 -11.17
N CYS A 447 3.91 -18.29 -10.46
CA CYS A 447 4.04 -17.29 -9.41
C CYS A 447 5.38 -16.56 -9.53
N TYR A 448 5.51 -15.47 -8.80
CA TYR A 448 6.71 -14.64 -8.79
C TYR A 448 7.33 -14.64 -7.41
N GLN A 449 8.61 -15.02 -7.33
CA GLN A 449 9.38 -15.02 -6.09
C GLN A 449 10.36 -13.84 -6.10
N ALA A 450 10.23 -12.93 -5.14
CA ALA A 450 11.20 -11.87 -4.93
C ALA A 450 12.59 -12.44 -4.57
N LEU A 451 13.64 -11.87 -5.15
CA LEU A 451 15.04 -12.25 -4.96
C LEU A 451 15.77 -11.10 -4.23
N ASP A 452 16.40 -11.41 -3.10
CA ASP A 452 17.17 -10.43 -2.32
C ASP A 452 18.69 -10.58 -2.53
N LYS A 453 19.21 -11.78 -2.23
CA LYS A 453 20.66 -12.07 -2.25
C LYS A 453 21.04 -13.31 -3.02
N VAL A 454 20.08 -14.21 -3.24
CA VAL A 454 20.33 -15.53 -3.80
C VAL A 454 19.56 -15.64 -5.10
N LEU A 455 20.27 -15.99 -6.17
CA LEU A 455 19.67 -16.42 -7.42
C LEU A 455 19.42 -17.93 -7.34
N PRO A 456 18.17 -18.41 -7.36
CA PRO A 456 17.87 -19.82 -7.26
C PRO A 456 18.46 -20.60 -8.44
N GLU A 457 18.95 -21.81 -8.17
CA GLU A 457 19.37 -22.74 -9.21
C GLU A 457 18.19 -23.04 -10.15
N GLY A 458 18.44 -22.99 -11.46
CA GLY A 458 17.40 -23.20 -12.48
C GLY A 458 16.44 -22.03 -12.67
N ALA A 459 16.72 -20.84 -12.12
CA ALA A 459 16.03 -19.63 -12.57
C ALA A 459 16.30 -19.42 -14.06
N GLU A 460 15.25 -19.11 -14.83
CA GLU A 460 15.34 -18.85 -16.27
C GLU A 460 14.68 -17.53 -16.65
N GLU A 461 13.51 -17.24 -16.06
CA GLU A 461 12.74 -16.04 -16.31
C GLU A 461 12.83 -15.08 -15.12
N LEU A 462 13.50 -13.94 -15.33
CA LEU A 462 13.56 -12.85 -14.36
C LEU A 462 12.70 -11.68 -14.82
N VAL A 463 11.99 -11.08 -13.89
CA VAL A 463 11.22 -9.85 -14.09
C VAL A 463 11.67 -8.86 -13.03
N THR A 464 12.02 -7.64 -13.42
CA THR A 464 12.47 -6.63 -12.47
C THR A 464 11.38 -5.58 -12.33
N TYR A 465 10.95 -5.28 -11.11
CA TYR A 465 10.29 -4.02 -10.81
C TYR A 465 11.36 -2.97 -10.54
N ALA A 466 11.27 -1.84 -11.23
CA ALA A 466 12.21 -0.74 -11.05
C ALA A 466 11.50 0.61 -11.15
N SER A 467 11.92 1.54 -10.30
CA SER A 467 11.49 2.93 -10.29
C SER A 467 12.69 3.85 -10.10
N THR A 468 12.62 5.04 -10.68
CA THR A 468 13.54 6.17 -10.48
C THR A 468 12.71 7.45 -10.54
N GLY A 469 13.17 8.54 -9.92
CA GLY A 469 12.36 9.77 -9.82
C GLY A 469 12.03 10.49 -11.13
N ASN A 470 12.68 10.16 -12.25
CA ASN A 470 12.35 10.63 -13.60
C ASN A 470 11.91 9.48 -14.54
N GLY A 471 11.72 8.27 -14.02
CA GLY A 471 11.40 7.08 -14.80
C GLY A 471 12.63 6.33 -15.32
N VAL A 472 12.41 5.05 -15.64
CA VAL A 472 13.45 4.12 -16.09
C VAL A 472 13.60 4.18 -17.61
N SER A 473 14.82 4.30 -18.11
CA SER A 473 15.12 4.17 -19.55
C SER A 473 15.44 2.75 -19.96
N ARG A 474 16.19 2.02 -19.13
CA ARG A 474 16.54 0.61 -19.36
C ARG A 474 16.99 -0.09 -18.08
N VAL A 475 16.92 -1.42 -18.12
CA VAL A 475 17.53 -2.31 -17.13
C VAL A 475 18.55 -3.19 -17.83
N GLU A 476 19.74 -3.31 -17.26
CA GLU A 476 20.82 -4.16 -17.77
C GLU A 476 21.17 -5.25 -16.76
N TYR A 477 21.50 -6.42 -17.27
CA TYR A 477 21.79 -7.62 -16.49
C TYR A 477 23.20 -8.10 -16.79
N TYR A 478 24.05 -8.15 -15.77
CA TYR A 478 25.43 -8.56 -15.88
C TYR A 478 25.67 -9.83 -15.06
N PHE A 479 26.21 -10.88 -15.67
CA PHE A 479 26.63 -12.07 -14.94
C PHE A 479 28.16 -12.18 -14.94
N ASN A 480 28.76 -12.21 -13.76
CA ASN A 480 30.22 -12.18 -13.56
C ASN A 480 30.89 -11.02 -14.35
N GLY A 481 30.25 -9.85 -14.36
CA GLY A 481 30.71 -8.65 -15.04
C GLY A 481 30.43 -8.58 -16.55
N ASN A 482 29.89 -9.65 -17.17
CA ASN A 482 29.53 -9.67 -18.59
C ASN A 482 28.05 -9.32 -18.77
N LEU A 483 27.73 -8.39 -19.67
CA LEU A 483 26.34 -8.08 -20.03
C LEU A 483 25.70 -9.30 -20.70
N ILE A 484 24.70 -9.89 -20.05
CA ILE A 484 23.95 -11.06 -20.56
C ILE A 484 22.60 -10.68 -21.17
N GLY A 485 22.10 -9.48 -20.90
CA GLY A 485 20.88 -8.97 -21.51
C GLY A 485 20.52 -7.57 -21.04
N SER A 486 19.62 -6.92 -21.77
CA SER A 486 19.05 -5.62 -21.41
C SER A 486 17.59 -5.54 -21.83
N ALA A 487 16.80 -4.77 -21.08
CA ALA A 487 15.41 -4.50 -21.36
C ALA A 487 15.18 -2.99 -21.48
N ALA A 488 14.63 -2.58 -22.62
CA ALA A 488 14.33 -1.16 -22.94
C ALA A 488 12.88 -0.76 -22.62
N ALA A 489 12.05 -1.70 -22.17
CA ALA A 489 10.66 -1.43 -21.77
C ALA A 489 10.21 -2.36 -20.62
N ALA A 490 9.26 -1.87 -19.80
CA ALA A 490 8.56 -2.66 -18.80
C ALA A 490 7.85 -3.87 -19.45
N PRO A 491 7.89 -5.08 -18.84
CA PRO A 491 8.20 -5.37 -17.44
C PRO A 491 9.69 -5.62 -17.12
N TRP A 492 10.62 -5.07 -17.92
CA TRP A 492 12.06 -5.19 -17.70
C TRP A 492 12.54 -6.65 -17.57
N ALA A 493 12.02 -7.56 -18.39
CA ALA A 493 12.29 -9.00 -18.24
C ALA A 493 13.64 -9.44 -18.84
N LEU A 494 14.18 -10.54 -18.31
CA LEU A 494 15.34 -11.28 -18.83
C LEU A 494 15.03 -12.78 -18.87
N HIS A 495 15.23 -13.39 -20.03
CA HIS A 495 15.33 -14.84 -20.17
C HIS A 495 16.81 -15.23 -20.21
N TYR A 496 17.29 -16.03 -19.26
CA TYR A 496 18.65 -16.53 -19.22
C TYR A 496 18.77 -17.82 -18.41
N ASN A 497 19.35 -18.88 -18.99
CA ASN A 497 19.51 -20.16 -18.30
C ASN A 497 20.71 -20.16 -17.35
N PHE A 498 20.47 -19.85 -16.07
CA PHE A 498 21.53 -19.79 -15.05
C PHE A 498 22.08 -21.16 -14.65
N SER A 499 21.39 -22.26 -14.95
CA SER A 499 21.91 -23.61 -14.65
C SER A 499 23.17 -23.94 -15.45
N GLN A 500 23.32 -23.37 -16.65
CA GLN A 500 24.49 -23.56 -17.51
C GLN A 500 25.63 -22.60 -17.20
N ALA A 501 25.35 -21.51 -16.49
CA ALA A 501 26.31 -20.44 -16.21
C ALA A 501 27.22 -20.75 -15.00
N GLY A 502 26.84 -21.71 -14.15
CA GLY A 502 27.57 -22.08 -12.94
C GLY A 502 27.45 -21.04 -11.82
N PRO A 503 28.25 -21.16 -10.74
CA PRO A 503 28.24 -20.19 -9.65
C PRO A 503 28.74 -18.83 -10.13
N GLY A 504 28.20 -17.75 -9.56
CA GLY A 504 28.57 -16.39 -9.98
C GLY A 504 27.72 -15.31 -9.31
N THR A 505 27.83 -14.09 -9.82
CA THR A 505 27.04 -12.95 -9.36
C THR A 505 26.29 -12.33 -10.53
N LEU A 506 24.97 -12.20 -10.37
CA LEU A 506 24.11 -11.41 -11.23
C LEU A 506 24.01 -9.99 -10.65
N GLU A 507 24.51 -9.01 -11.38
CA GLU A 507 24.32 -7.59 -11.11
C GLU A 507 23.23 -7.04 -12.02
N VAL A 508 22.22 -6.41 -11.44
CA VAL A 508 21.12 -5.74 -12.17
C VAL A 508 21.30 -4.24 -12.01
N ARG A 509 21.36 -3.51 -13.12
CA ARG A 509 21.57 -2.06 -13.17
C ARG A 509 20.36 -1.38 -13.81
N VAL A 510 19.78 -0.43 -13.10
CA VAL A 510 18.64 0.37 -13.57
C VAL A 510 19.14 1.75 -13.93
N TYR A 511 18.88 2.16 -15.17
CA TYR A 511 19.24 3.48 -15.68
C TYR A 511 18.01 4.38 -15.78
N ASP A 512 18.18 5.62 -15.36
CA ASP A 512 17.14 6.64 -15.34
C ASP A 512 16.91 7.24 -16.75
N GLN A 513 15.90 8.11 -16.95
CA GLN A 513 15.64 8.74 -18.26
C GLN A 513 16.77 9.65 -18.76
N SER A 514 17.64 10.11 -17.86
CA SER A 514 18.84 10.89 -18.18
C SER A 514 20.04 10.01 -18.57
N GLY A 515 19.92 8.69 -18.47
CA GLY A 515 20.98 7.71 -18.74
C GLY A 515 21.95 7.47 -17.58
N ASN A 516 21.69 8.05 -16.41
CA ASN A 516 22.47 7.84 -15.20
C ASN A 516 22.11 6.48 -14.57
N LEU A 517 23.07 5.86 -13.88
CA LEU A 517 22.79 4.71 -13.04
C LEU A 517 21.95 5.17 -11.84
N GLY A 518 20.67 4.78 -11.81
CA GLY A 518 19.75 5.17 -10.74
C GLY A 518 19.88 4.27 -9.51
N VAL A 519 19.85 2.95 -9.72
CA VAL A 519 19.96 1.95 -8.65
C VAL A 519 20.51 0.63 -9.23
N SER A 520 21.18 -0.16 -8.39
CA SER A 520 21.66 -1.49 -8.76
C SER A 520 21.49 -2.49 -7.62
N SER A 521 21.46 -3.77 -7.96
CA SER A 521 21.42 -4.88 -7.00
C SER A 521 22.32 -6.02 -7.46
N SER A 522 22.78 -6.86 -6.53
CA SER A 522 23.63 -8.02 -6.80
C SER A 522 23.09 -9.27 -6.11
N LEU A 523 22.92 -10.33 -6.89
CA LEU A 523 22.44 -11.65 -6.44
C LEU A 523 23.55 -12.67 -6.66
N VAL A 524 23.82 -13.50 -5.66
CA VAL A 524 24.81 -14.59 -5.74
C VAL A 524 24.10 -15.86 -6.21
N ALA A 525 24.60 -16.45 -7.29
CA ALA A 525 24.25 -17.79 -7.75
C ALA A 525 25.17 -18.80 -7.05
N GLY A 526 24.60 -19.65 -6.19
CA GLY A 526 25.36 -20.68 -5.47
C GLY A 526 24.47 -21.62 -4.66
N THR A 527 24.92 -22.86 -4.49
CA THR A 527 24.25 -23.92 -3.73
C THR A 527 24.17 -23.57 -2.25
N ASN A 528 23.01 -23.81 -1.62
CA ASN A 528 22.87 -23.80 -0.16
C ASN A 528 23.92 -24.71 0.49
N GLY A 529 24.99 -24.11 1.02
CA GLY A 529 26.03 -24.78 1.80
C GLY A 529 26.69 -23.74 2.70
N GLY A 530 26.55 -23.92 4.02
CA GLY A 530 26.90 -22.92 5.04
C GLY A 530 28.27 -22.27 4.84
N GLY A 531 28.27 -20.94 4.76
CA GLY A 531 29.47 -20.12 4.66
C GLY A 531 29.13 -18.65 4.89
N THR A 532 29.80 -18.05 5.86
CA THR A 532 29.61 -16.69 6.39
C THR A 532 29.65 -15.63 5.30
N ILE A 533 28.56 -14.84 5.20
CA ILE A 533 28.44 -13.69 4.29
C ILE A 533 29.17 -12.48 4.91
N VAL A 534 30.16 -11.93 4.21
CA VAL A 534 30.75 -10.62 4.53
C VAL A 534 29.89 -9.55 3.88
N SER A 535 29.48 -8.53 4.65
CA SER A 535 28.56 -7.48 4.21
C SER A 535 29.30 -6.31 3.57
N SER A 536 28.77 -5.78 2.48
CA SER A 536 28.86 -4.36 2.12
C SER A 536 27.49 -3.95 1.59
N GLY A 537 26.89 -2.93 2.23
CA GLY A 537 25.45 -2.70 2.23
C GLY A 537 24.88 -1.96 1.02
N GLY A 538 23.57 -1.71 1.11
CA GLY A 538 22.85 -0.74 0.29
C GLY A 538 21.79 -1.28 -0.67
N GLY A 539 20.98 -2.26 -0.27
CA GLY A 539 19.75 -2.63 -0.98
C GLY A 539 18.69 -3.05 0.04
N ARG A 540 17.52 -2.39 0.04
CA ARG A 540 16.36 -2.79 0.83
C ARG A 540 15.14 -3.00 -0.06
N VAL A 541 14.71 -4.27 -0.15
CA VAL A 541 13.35 -4.81 0.06
C VAL A 541 12.16 -4.04 -0.55
N ALA A 542 11.43 -4.69 -1.49
CA ALA A 542 10.00 -4.45 -1.72
C ALA A 542 9.18 -5.02 -0.56
N PRO A 543 8.05 -4.40 -0.18
CA PRO A 543 7.32 -4.74 1.02
C PRO A 543 6.65 -6.12 0.90
N GLU A 544 7.23 -7.13 1.55
CA GLU A 544 6.41 -8.08 2.30
C GLU A 544 5.67 -7.28 3.39
N PRO A 545 4.41 -7.61 3.74
CA PRO A 545 3.68 -6.91 4.80
C PRO A 545 4.60 -6.81 6.00
N SER A 546 4.71 -5.61 6.57
CA SER A 546 5.79 -5.20 7.45
C SER A 546 5.73 -5.96 8.79
N LEU A 547 6.04 -7.26 8.75
CA LEU A 547 6.00 -8.17 9.88
C LEU A 547 7.01 -7.64 10.89
N ILE A 548 6.51 -7.20 12.04
CA ILE A 548 7.39 -6.87 13.14
C ILE A 548 8.01 -8.18 13.61
N ARG A 549 9.29 -8.35 13.35
CA ARG A 549 10.01 -9.55 13.77
C ARG A 549 10.40 -9.40 15.23
N VAL A 550 10.40 -10.49 15.98
CA VAL A 550 10.91 -10.51 17.35
C VAL A 550 12.10 -11.45 17.41
N GLN A 551 13.22 -10.98 17.93
CA GLN A 551 14.44 -11.75 18.13
C GLN A 551 14.72 -11.84 19.63
N LEU A 552 14.95 -13.04 20.17
CA LEU A 552 15.40 -13.27 21.55
C LEU A 552 16.77 -13.94 21.51
N ASP A 553 17.78 -13.31 22.11
CA ASP A 553 19.16 -13.81 22.22
C ASP A 553 19.75 -14.27 20.89
N GLY A 554 19.45 -13.53 19.82
CA GLY A 554 19.90 -13.82 18.46
C GLY A 554 18.97 -14.71 17.63
N ASN A 555 17.98 -15.36 18.25
CA ASN A 555 17.03 -16.26 17.57
C ASN A 555 15.70 -15.56 17.26
N TYR A 556 15.19 -15.70 16.05
CA TYR A 556 13.87 -15.18 15.71
C TYR A 556 12.75 -16.02 16.32
N LEU A 557 11.81 -15.36 16.97
CA LEU A 557 10.59 -15.95 17.47
C LEU A 557 9.49 -15.78 16.42
N ASN A 558 8.77 -16.87 16.14
CA ASN A 558 7.61 -16.83 15.26
C ASN A 558 6.39 -16.31 16.04
N VAL A 559 6.21 -14.99 16.05
CA VAL A 559 5.13 -14.32 16.77
C VAL A 559 4.50 -13.23 15.90
N ASN A 560 3.20 -13.05 16.06
CA ASN A 560 2.46 -11.95 15.42
C ASN A 560 2.56 -10.71 16.31
N ALA A 561 3.65 -9.96 16.18
CA ALA A 561 3.79 -8.67 16.83
C ALA A 561 3.00 -7.60 16.04
N VAL A 562 2.32 -6.72 16.76
CA VAL A 562 1.47 -5.67 16.18
C VAL A 562 1.91 -4.31 16.69
N GLU A 563 1.75 -3.28 15.87
CA GLU A 563 1.97 -1.90 16.28
C GLU A 563 0.63 -1.28 16.70
N SER A 564 0.58 -0.64 17.86
CA SER A 564 -0.59 0.09 18.36
C SER A 564 -0.11 1.28 19.17
N ASP A 565 -0.61 2.48 18.87
CA ASP A 565 -0.28 3.73 19.60
C ASP A 565 1.24 3.97 19.76
N ASP A 566 2.01 3.88 18.67
CA ASP A 566 3.49 3.99 18.67
C ASP A 566 4.20 3.01 19.63
N ARG A 567 3.57 1.86 19.90
CA ARG A 567 4.14 0.77 20.71
C ARG A 567 4.00 -0.54 19.97
N VAL A 568 5.07 -1.33 20.00
CA VAL A 568 5.02 -2.72 19.56
C VAL A 568 4.43 -3.57 20.69
N LEU A 569 3.29 -4.18 20.42
CA LEU A 569 2.67 -5.19 21.25
C LEU A 569 3.09 -6.59 20.77
N VAL A 570 3.42 -7.45 21.71
CA VAL A 570 3.84 -8.84 21.44
C VAL A 570 2.98 -9.82 22.24
N PRO A 571 2.78 -11.06 21.75
CA PRO A 571 2.08 -12.10 22.50
C PRO A 571 2.85 -12.40 23.79
N MET A 572 2.27 -12.04 24.94
CA MET A 572 2.95 -12.09 26.23
C MET A 572 3.45 -13.50 26.58
N ARG A 573 2.62 -14.51 26.32
CA ARG A 573 2.89 -15.91 26.63
C ARG A 573 4.20 -16.38 25.99
N VAL A 574 4.34 -16.20 24.68
CA VAL A 574 5.48 -16.71 23.92
C VAL A 574 6.79 -16.08 24.39
N ILE A 575 6.79 -14.78 24.67
CA ILE A 575 8.00 -14.09 25.13
C ILE A 575 8.36 -14.50 26.57
N LEU A 576 7.38 -14.61 27.46
CA LEU A 576 7.64 -14.98 28.85
C LEU A 576 8.06 -16.44 29.02
N GLU A 577 7.44 -17.36 28.27
CA GLU A 577 7.84 -18.76 28.23
C GLU A 577 9.26 -18.91 27.65
N ALA A 578 9.60 -18.16 26.60
CA ALA A 578 10.95 -18.13 26.05
C ALA A 578 11.97 -17.53 27.04
N LEU A 579 11.54 -16.65 27.94
CA LEU A 579 12.35 -16.13 29.05
C LEU A 579 12.33 -17.05 30.30
N GLY A 580 11.72 -18.23 30.24
CA GLY A 580 11.72 -19.24 31.29
C GLY A 580 10.63 -19.07 32.36
N ALA A 581 9.57 -18.32 32.10
CA ALA A 581 8.41 -18.20 32.99
C ALA A 581 7.31 -19.21 32.61
N GLN A 582 6.58 -19.71 33.60
CA GLN A 582 5.31 -20.42 33.38
C GLN A 582 4.18 -19.39 33.27
N VAL A 583 3.30 -19.53 32.28
CA VAL A 583 2.19 -18.59 32.04
C VAL A 583 0.85 -19.32 32.07
N ASP A 584 -0.08 -18.83 32.88
CA ASP A 584 -1.45 -19.34 33.03
C ASP A 584 -2.47 -18.23 32.73
N TRP A 585 -3.71 -18.63 32.43
CA TRP A 585 -4.84 -17.73 32.17
C TRP A 585 -5.95 -17.95 33.21
N GLU A 586 -6.43 -16.87 33.81
CA GLU A 586 -7.55 -16.88 34.76
C GLU A 586 -8.80 -16.28 34.09
N ASP A 587 -9.68 -17.16 33.62
CA ASP A 587 -10.80 -16.83 32.73
C ASP A 587 -11.82 -15.88 33.36
N SER A 588 -12.19 -16.12 34.63
CA SER A 588 -13.22 -15.33 35.34
C SER A 588 -12.88 -13.86 35.52
N THR A 589 -11.61 -13.48 35.35
CA THR A 589 -11.14 -12.10 35.50
C THR A 589 -10.39 -11.59 34.28
N GLN A 590 -10.25 -12.41 33.23
CA GLN A 590 -9.39 -12.13 32.08
C GLN A 590 -7.98 -11.70 32.48
N THR A 591 -7.34 -12.50 33.34
CA THR A 591 -6.02 -12.19 33.90
C THR A 591 -4.96 -13.16 33.41
N VAL A 592 -3.88 -12.63 32.84
CA VAL A 592 -2.64 -13.39 32.62
C VAL A 592 -1.87 -13.48 33.93
N VAL A 593 -1.45 -14.69 34.28
CA VAL A 593 -0.65 -14.98 35.45
C VAL A 593 0.68 -15.59 35.02
N ALA A 594 1.81 -15.01 35.40
CA ALA A 594 3.13 -15.53 35.05
C ALA A 594 4.02 -15.75 36.27
N ARG A 595 4.78 -16.86 36.28
CA ARG A 595 5.67 -17.28 37.37
C ARG A 595 7.08 -17.55 36.85
N LYS A 596 8.09 -16.88 37.41
CA LYS A 596 9.52 -17.19 37.15
C LYS A 596 10.28 -17.14 38.47
N GLY A 597 10.73 -18.29 38.97
CA GLY A 597 11.35 -18.37 40.31
C GLY A 597 10.38 -17.90 41.41
N SER A 598 10.78 -16.89 42.19
CA SER A 598 9.93 -16.27 43.22
C SER A 598 9.01 -15.16 42.69
N ASP A 599 9.17 -14.74 41.43
CA ASP A 599 8.41 -13.64 40.85
C ASP A 599 7.05 -14.11 40.33
N PHE A 600 6.01 -13.38 40.73
CA PHE A 600 4.62 -13.63 40.41
C PHE A 600 3.95 -12.39 39.83
N LEU A 601 3.72 -12.41 38.51
CA LEU A 601 3.08 -11.33 37.77
C LEU A 601 1.60 -11.61 37.55
N ARG A 602 0.74 -10.62 37.80
CA ARG A 602 -0.67 -10.61 37.36
C ARG A 602 -0.92 -9.39 36.48
N LEU A 603 -1.50 -9.64 35.32
CA LEU A 603 -1.87 -8.62 34.33
C LEU A 603 -3.28 -8.90 33.82
N GLN A 604 -4.22 -8.02 34.18
CA GLN A 604 -5.60 -8.11 33.72
C GLN A 604 -5.76 -7.36 32.39
N ILE A 605 -6.51 -7.93 31.45
CA ILE A 605 -6.84 -7.25 30.19
C ILE A 605 -7.53 -5.91 30.46
N ASP A 606 -7.18 -4.89 29.66
CA ASP A 606 -7.65 -3.50 29.75
C ASP A 606 -7.31 -2.76 31.05
N ASN A 607 -6.67 -3.42 32.02
CA ASN A 607 -6.17 -2.80 33.23
C ASN A 607 -4.72 -2.31 33.00
N PRO A 608 -4.47 -0.99 33.06
CA PRO A 608 -3.15 -0.45 32.76
C PRO A 608 -2.16 -0.61 33.93
N VAL A 609 -2.56 -1.15 35.09
CA VAL A 609 -1.70 -1.29 36.27
C VAL A 609 -1.51 -2.78 36.63
N PRO A 610 -0.45 -3.43 36.13
CA PRO A 610 -0.11 -4.80 36.53
C PRO A 610 0.40 -4.86 37.97
N THR A 611 0.43 -6.07 38.54
CA THR A 611 1.00 -6.31 39.87
C THR A 611 2.10 -7.38 39.83
N LEU A 612 3.23 -7.12 40.48
CA LEU A 612 4.33 -8.07 40.65
C LEU A 612 4.52 -8.33 42.14
N ASN A 613 4.46 -9.59 42.55
CA ASN A 613 4.58 -10.01 43.96
C ASN A 613 3.61 -9.26 44.89
N GLY A 614 2.40 -8.99 44.40
CA GLY A 614 1.34 -8.28 45.12
C GLY A 614 1.51 -6.75 45.20
N ARG A 615 2.55 -6.18 44.58
CA ARG A 615 2.77 -4.72 44.49
C ARG A 615 2.39 -4.21 43.11
N SER A 616 1.68 -3.09 43.05
CA SER A 616 1.38 -2.42 41.78
C SER A 616 2.64 -1.92 41.10
N LEU A 617 2.78 -2.21 39.82
CA LEU A 617 3.85 -1.72 38.96
C LEU A 617 3.49 -0.35 38.37
N ARG A 618 4.46 0.26 37.67
CA ARG A 618 4.22 1.45 36.85
C ARG A 618 3.12 1.16 35.83
N LYS A 619 2.24 2.15 35.63
CA LYS A 619 1.19 2.13 34.61
C LYS A 619 1.79 1.88 33.23
N LEU A 620 1.21 0.96 32.47
CA LEU A 620 1.55 0.71 31.07
C LEU A 620 1.15 1.91 30.20
N ASP A 621 1.99 2.24 29.21
CA ASP A 621 1.67 3.24 28.20
C ASP A 621 0.41 2.83 27.40
N VAL A 622 0.29 1.53 27.10
CA VAL A 622 -0.89 0.90 26.51
C VAL A 622 -1.25 -0.32 27.37
N PRO A 623 -2.49 -0.44 27.88
CA PRO A 623 -2.90 -1.61 28.68
C PRO A 623 -2.83 -2.90 27.85
N ALA A 624 -2.77 -4.05 28.53
CA ALA A 624 -2.83 -5.33 27.83
C ALA A 624 -4.15 -5.48 27.07
N ARG A 625 -4.10 -5.96 25.83
CA ARG A 625 -5.27 -6.17 24.97
C ARG A 625 -5.38 -7.64 24.57
N LEU A 626 -6.60 -8.11 24.37
CA LEU A 626 -6.83 -9.41 23.75
C LEU A 626 -6.98 -9.19 22.23
N ILE A 627 -6.04 -9.72 21.45
CA ILE A 627 -6.05 -9.64 19.97
C ILE A 627 -5.76 -11.05 19.45
N ASP A 628 -6.60 -11.55 18.54
CA ASP A 628 -6.50 -12.91 17.97
C ASP A 628 -6.37 -14.02 19.04
N ASP A 629 -7.13 -13.94 20.14
CA ASP A 629 -7.04 -14.83 21.31
C ASP A 629 -5.69 -14.83 22.05
N HIS A 630 -4.84 -13.84 21.79
CA HIS A 630 -3.56 -13.64 22.49
C HIS A 630 -3.62 -12.41 23.39
N ALA A 631 -3.12 -12.54 24.62
CA ALA A 631 -2.87 -11.40 25.48
C ALA A 631 -1.63 -10.64 24.99
N MET A 632 -1.86 -9.48 24.37
CA MET A 632 -0.86 -8.62 23.76
C MET A 632 -0.43 -7.54 24.75
N VAL A 633 0.89 -7.36 24.87
CA VAL A 633 1.47 -6.41 25.83
C VAL A 633 2.61 -5.62 25.20
N PRO A 634 2.85 -4.37 25.63
CA PRO A 634 4.00 -3.60 25.16
C PRO A 634 5.30 -4.36 25.43
N VAL A 635 6.14 -4.51 24.40
CA VAL A 635 7.35 -5.33 24.50
C VAL A 635 8.35 -4.85 25.58
N ARG A 636 8.37 -3.54 25.88
CA ARG A 636 9.15 -2.97 27.00
C ARG A 636 8.70 -3.50 28.36
N PHE A 637 7.40 -3.68 28.55
CA PHE A 637 6.88 -4.19 29.83
C PHE A 637 7.39 -5.60 30.15
N VAL A 638 7.45 -6.45 29.12
CA VAL A 638 7.96 -7.82 29.23
C VAL A 638 9.46 -7.82 29.56
N SER A 639 10.20 -6.88 29.00
CA SER A 639 11.65 -6.71 29.20
C SER A 639 12.01 -6.24 30.61
N GLU A 640 11.36 -5.19 31.08
CA GLU A 640 11.73 -4.48 32.31
C GLU A 640 11.47 -5.30 33.59
N ASN A 641 10.47 -6.17 33.58
CA ASN A 641 10.07 -6.94 34.77
C ASN A 641 10.64 -8.37 34.83
N PHE A 642 11.26 -8.87 33.74
CA PHE A 642 11.87 -10.20 33.69
C PHE A 642 13.37 -10.18 33.36
N GLY A 643 14.01 -9.01 33.50
CA GLY A 643 15.47 -8.87 33.44
C GLY A 643 16.07 -8.96 32.03
N ALA A 644 15.30 -8.61 31.00
CA ALA A 644 15.80 -8.53 29.62
C ALA A 644 15.99 -7.06 29.19
N LYS A 645 16.80 -6.82 28.16
CA LYS A 645 16.91 -5.53 27.46
C LYS A 645 16.25 -5.63 26.10
N VAL A 646 15.43 -4.63 25.76
CA VAL A 646 14.79 -4.53 24.43
C VAL A 646 15.39 -3.36 23.66
N ASN A 647 15.79 -3.64 22.43
CA ASN A 647 16.12 -2.64 21.43
C ASN A 647 15.17 -2.75 20.25
N TRP A 648 14.85 -1.63 19.63
CA TRP A 648 14.09 -1.59 18.38
C TRP A 648 15.05 -1.30 17.23
N ASP A 649 15.08 -2.18 16.24
CA ASP A 649 15.75 -1.94 14.97
C ASP A 649 14.70 -1.44 13.97
N GLU A 650 14.56 -0.11 13.89
CA GLU A 650 13.68 0.61 12.96
C GLU A 650 13.88 0.15 11.52
N ASN A 651 15.15 -0.06 11.19
CA ASN A 651 15.65 -0.35 9.87
C ASN A 651 15.31 -1.77 9.41
N ALA A 652 15.31 -2.72 10.35
CA ALA A 652 14.95 -4.12 10.11
C ALA A 652 13.52 -4.47 10.57
N ARG A 653 12.74 -3.49 11.07
CA ARG A 653 11.46 -3.68 11.78
C ARG A 653 11.50 -4.87 12.74
N THR A 654 12.52 -4.90 13.60
CA THR A 654 12.78 -6.04 14.49
C THR A 654 12.89 -5.58 15.94
N VAL A 655 12.10 -6.17 16.83
CA VAL A 655 12.32 -6.09 18.28
C VAL A 655 13.44 -7.06 18.63
N ILE A 656 14.52 -6.56 19.22
CA ILE A 656 15.66 -7.35 19.69
C ILE A 656 15.60 -7.41 21.22
N ILE A 657 15.30 -8.57 21.75
CA ILE A 657 15.29 -8.90 23.18
C ILE A 657 16.60 -9.62 23.52
N ARG A 658 17.31 -9.13 24.54
CA ARG A 658 18.51 -9.77 25.10
C ARG A 658 18.27 -10.10 26.56
N SER A 659 18.30 -11.38 26.93
CA SER A 659 18.29 -11.77 28.33
C SER A 659 19.59 -11.30 29.00
N ASN A 660 19.51 -10.82 30.24
CA ASN A 660 20.72 -10.72 31.06
C ASN A 660 21.02 -12.15 31.54
N GLN A 661 22.18 -12.69 31.18
CA GLN A 661 22.65 -13.98 31.70
C GLN A 661 22.76 -13.97 33.22
#